data_AF-A0A371XFU3-F1
#
_entry.id   AF-A0A371XFU3-F1
#
_cell.length_a   1.000
_cell.length_b   1.000
_cell.length_c   1.000
_cell.angle_alpha   90.00
_cell.angle_beta   90.00
_cell.angle_gamma   90.00
#
_symmetry.space_group_name_H-M   'P 1'
#
loop_
_entity.id
_entity.type
_entity.pdbx_description
1 polymer ?
#
loop_
_entity_poly.entity_id
_entity_poly.type
_entity_poly.pdbx_seq_one_letter_code
_entity_poly.pdbx_strand_id
1 'polypeptide(L)'
;MAGISTSVTDTDPANVDPSTGISNGEPGTANAPIITEGETALYAGPDPFTEPETKARPENRTPGIYVGENLDPAPSLYVDNEKVASTYDPVSGMLTPVEPLNDGYHTFQYTLSDTNGNESQRSRPLDITVDGAPDAPVISAVTDDVGTVTGAIVSGGVTNDAQPQFTGAGGEAGAVIALIENGSMIGTAIVAGDGTWSVSPTAALADGNHSLTLVQIDTTGHTSPTSSAFNLTVNTVYSGPNPVVVPPTDHETDNRTPGIYVGENLDPVPSLYVDGEKVASTYDPVIGMLTPVEPLRDGDHTFQYTLTDSNGNESQRSDPLDITVYVAPHPLVLTVVTDEMGYVARTIESNVATTDTQPVFHGIGGARGARISLQNGGVEIGWSFVAPDGTWTVTPTVPLTDGSYTLTLVQLHSYEGTSEPSEPFHLIVDTHVSEPVIKYVWSAAEPSAEPVKPVFATGETNNTRPVISGAGGGAGSTIRLMDRNAIIGTATVAADGTWNVQPTAALSDGVHSFTIVAVDKAGKVLGASSAVALTIDTLYNGPDPEVAPVTDQPGVAYPPIEVASVTGTNWSFTDSLSAGGNHVYTAHVVNQLGQTSSESAEFSLNVLPNFTISGNVFSFGEGNHTLDLTKVPDGLLSGVETIDIGGNGANTINLNEHDVLDLSATNQILKIKGTGDDTVRLDGNAHFALSHPGYVDGKDGTTYDVYENSSNGTLVYIDHDINNVILI
;
A
#
# COMPACT_ATOMS: atom_id res chain seq x y z
N MET A 1 34.08 -45.02 4.55
CA MET A 1 35.29 -45.49 5.25
C MET A 1 34.77 -46.28 6.45
N ALA A 2 34.76 -47.62 6.46
CA ALA A 2 35.87 -48.51 6.81
C ALA A 2 36.52 -48.14 8.17
N GLY A 3 36.55 -48.97 9.22
CA GLY A 3 35.97 -50.30 9.51
C GLY A 3 35.99 -50.51 11.05
N ILE A 4 36.04 -51.69 11.69
CA ILE A 4 36.18 -53.12 11.30
C ILE A 4 35.40 -53.96 12.35
N SER A 5 34.99 -55.20 12.03
CA SER A 5 34.50 -56.22 12.98
C SER A 5 35.42 -57.45 12.97
N THR A 6 35.63 -58.11 14.12
CA THR A 6 35.95 -59.56 14.21
C THR A 6 35.69 -60.13 15.61
N SER A 7 34.88 -61.19 15.68
CA SER A 7 34.94 -62.25 16.69
C SER A 7 35.86 -63.40 16.21
N VAL A 8 36.13 -64.45 17.04
CA VAL A 8 36.20 -65.91 16.69
C VAL A 8 36.93 -66.80 17.74
N THR A 9 36.20 -67.83 18.22
CA THR A 9 36.52 -69.21 18.74
C THR A 9 37.69 -69.58 19.69
N ASP A 10 37.32 -70.14 20.85
CA ASP A 10 37.51 -71.55 21.33
C ASP A 10 38.56 -72.52 20.71
N THR A 11 39.36 -73.20 21.56
CA THR A 11 39.67 -74.66 21.52
C THR A 11 40.31 -75.20 22.84
N ASP A 12 39.60 -76.08 23.57
CA ASP A 12 39.91 -77.35 24.33
C ASP A 12 41.34 -77.68 24.92
N PRO A 13 41.63 -78.83 25.63
CA PRO A 13 41.91 -78.81 27.09
C PRO A 13 43.16 -79.61 27.58
N ALA A 14 43.44 -79.65 28.89
CA ALA A 14 44.26 -80.70 29.52
C ALA A 14 44.00 -80.92 31.03
N ASN A 15 44.04 -82.18 31.47
CA ASN A 15 43.72 -82.70 32.81
C ASN A 15 44.95 -83.33 33.49
N VAL A 16 45.22 -83.06 34.79
CA VAL A 16 45.85 -84.02 35.74
C VAL A 16 45.51 -83.68 37.22
N ASP A 17 45.10 -84.68 38.00
CA ASP A 17 45.29 -84.85 39.46
C ASP A 17 45.89 -86.26 39.68
N PRO A 18 46.80 -86.53 40.65
CA PRO A 18 46.35 -87.24 41.87
C PRO A 18 47.15 -87.04 43.20
N SER A 19 46.42 -86.88 44.30
CA SER A 19 46.44 -87.75 45.53
C SER A 19 47.37 -87.54 46.77
N THR A 20 46.84 -88.06 47.91
CA THR A 20 47.45 -88.40 49.24
C THR A 20 47.65 -87.28 50.29
N GLY A 21 47.44 -87.46 51.60
CA GLY A 21 46.75 -88.56 52.35
C GLY A 21 47.00 -88.59 53.89
N ILE A 22 45.95 -88.93 54.67
CA ILE A 22 45.92 -89.64 55.99
C ILE A 22 46.61 -89.03 57.26
N SER A 23 45.85 -88.80 58.36
CA SER A 23 45.99 -89.51 59.67
C SER A 23 45.33 -88.80 60.89
N ASN A 24 44.80 -89.60 61.83
CA ASN A 24 44.07 -89.20 63.05
C ASN A 24 44.96 -89.11 64.31
N GLY A 25 44.45 -88.51 65.41
CA GLY A 25 45.04 -88.61 66.77
C GLY A 25 44.25 -87.88 67.88
N GLU A 26 43.57 -88.64 68.73
CA GLU A 26 42.79 -88.22 69.93
C GLU A 26 43.60 -88.52 71.24
N PRO A 27 43.08 -88.39 72.49
CA PRO A 27 42.68 -87.21 73.29
C PRO A 27 43.46 -87.09 74.65
N GLY A 28 43.20 -86.08 75.52
CA GLY A 28 43.60 -86.17 76.95
C GLY A 28 43.61 -84.94 77.88
N THR A 29 42.54 -84.77 78.69
CA THR A 29 42.49 -84.30 80.10
C THR A 29 43.06 -82.94 80.59
N ALA A 30 42.12 -82.04 80.92
CA ALA A 30 41.94 -81.28 82.18
C ALA A 30 43.13 -80.63 82.96
N ASN A 31 43.11 -79.29 83.08
CA ASN A 31 42.85 -78.54 84.34
C ASN A 31 42.88 -77.01 84.12
N ALA A 32 42.08 -76.26 84.90
CA ALA A 32 42.06 -74.77 84.88
C ALA A 32 43.31 -74.17 85.57
N PRO A 33 43.73 -72.92 85.25
CA PRO A 33 43.16 -71.75 85.96
C PRO A 33 43.11 -70.39 85.20
N ILE A 34 42.05 -69.63 85.48
CA ILE A 34 41.99 -68.20 85.87
C ILE A 34 42.98 -67.17 85.23
N ILE A 35 42.41 -66.28 84.37
CA ILE A 35 42.58 -64.80 84.20
C ILE A 35 44.04 -64.27 84.03
N THR A 36 44.42 -63.50 83.00
CA THR A 36 44.03 -62.08 82.75
C THR A 36 44.47 -61.57 81.37
N GLU A 37 43.65 -60.67 80.77
CA GLU A 37 43.90 -59.68 79.69
C GLU A 37 44.92 -59.93 78.56
N GLY A 38 44.46 -59.73 77.31
CA GLY A 38 45.31 -59.43 76.16
C GLY A 38 44.83 -60.06 74.84
N GLU A 39 44.20 -59.25 73.98
CA GLU A 39 43.96 -59.48 72.55
C GLU A 39 43.58 -60.90 72.06
N THR A 40 42.30 -61.12 71.72
CA THR A 40 41.90 -62.18 70.80
C THR A 40 41.51 -61.60 69.45
N ALA A 41 42.45 -61.66 68.51
CA ALA A 41 42.15 -61.54 67.09
C ALA A 41 41.31 -62.74 66.59
N LEU A 42 40.67 -62.53 65.44
CA LEU A 42 39.83 -63.49 64.72
C LEU A 42 40.50 -64.88 64.55
N TYR A 43 39.75 -65.94 64.83
CA TYR A 43 40.02 -67.28 64.30
C TYR A 43 38.73 -67.87 63.72
N ALA A 44 38.84 -68.59 62.60
CA ALA A 44 37.69 -69.04 61.81
C ALA A 44 37.50 -70.57 61.83
N GLY A 45 36.24 -71.00 61.96
CA GLY A 45 35.75 -72.34 61.65
C GLY A 45 35.77 -73.37 62.79
N PRO A 46 34.91 -74.41 62.74
CA PRO A 46 34.00 -74.76 61.65
C PRO A 46 32.54 -74.34 61.95
N ASP A 47 31.95 -73.54 61.07
CA ASP A 47 30.59 -73.01 61.25
C ASP A 47 29.57 -73.75 60.36
N PRO A 48 28.45 -74.26 60.89
CA PRO A 48 27.38 -74.89 60.10
C PRO A 48 26.52 -73.85 59.34
N PHE A 49 27.14 -72.94 58.58
CA PHE A 49 26.44 -72.09 57.62
C PHE A 49 26.04 -72.85 56.35
N THR A 50 24.95 -73.60 56.42
CA THR A 50 23.99 -73.58 55.31
C THR A 50 23.20 -72.28 55.41
N GLU A 51 23.48 -71.38 54.46
CA GLU A 51 22.82 -70.07 54.27
C GLU A 51 22.91 -69.09 55.45
N PRO A 52 23.74 -68.02 55.35
CA PRO A 52 23.30 -66.77 55.92
C PRO A 52 22.07 -66.33 55.12
N GLU A 53 20.90 -66.24 55.76
CA GLU A 53 19.78 -65.49 55.21
C GLU A 53 20.18 -63.99 55.15
N THR A 54 20.95 -63.59 54.14
CA THR A 54 21.09 -62.20 53.71
C THR A 54 19.82 -61.79 52.95
N LYS A 55 18.68 -61.95 53.62
CA LYS A 55 17.38 -61.41 53.26
C LYS A 55 16.78 -60.88 54.55
N ALA A 56 16.57 -59.56 54.58
CA ALA A 56 16.26 -58.80 55.78
C ALA A 56 15.33 -59.52 56.76
N ARG A 57 15.81 -59.67 58.01
CA ARG A 57 14.92 -59.58 59.17
C ARG A 57 14.91 -58.11 59.57
N PRO A 58 13.97 -57.30 59.08
CA PRO A 58 13.88 -55.91 59.51
C PRO A 58 13.49 -55.86 61.00
N GLU A 59 13.53 -54.66 61.59
CA GLU A 59 12.83 -54.33 62.85
C GLU A 59 13.42 -54.90 64.17
N ASN A 60 14.68 -55.32 64.26
CA ASN A 60 15.25 -55.70 65.58
C ASN A 60 15.63 -54.50 66.46
N ARG A 61 14.63 -53.73 66.89
CA ARG A 61 14.76 -52.60 67.82
C ARG A 61 15.03 -53.03 69.27
N THR A 62 15.06 -54.32 69.57
CA THR A 62 15.45 -54.89 70.87
C THR A 62 16.70 -55.77 70.72
N PRO A 63 17.86 -55.21 70.32
CA PRO A 63 19.09 -56.00 70.21
C PRO A 63 19.52 -56.51 71.59
N GLY A 64 19.64 -57.83 71.73
CA GLY A 64 20.17 -58.46 72.93
C GLY A 64 21.68 -58.57 72.92
N ILE A 65 22.30 -58.60 74.10
CA ILE A 65 23.73 -58.83 74.29
C ILE A 65 23.97 -60.15 75.04
N TYR A 66 25.00 -60.90 74.65
CA TYR A 66 25.43 -62.08 75.41
C TYR A 66 26.20 -61.64 76.67
N VAL A 67 25.77 -62.10 77.84
CA VAL A 67 26.36 -61.74 79.14
C VAL A 67 26.85 -62.97 79.95
N GLY A 68 26.64 -64.18 79.42
CA GLY A 68 26.97 -65.46 80.05
C GLY A 68 25.73 -66.28 80.39
N GLU A 69 25.83 -67.60 80.39
CA GLU A 69 24.74 -68.54 80.69
C GLU A 69 24.58 -68.82 82.20
N ASN A 70 23.38 -69.28 82.60
CA ASN A 70 23.03 -69.76 83.94
C ASN A 70 23.33 -68.78 85.11
N LEU A 71 23.20 -67.47 84.87
CA LEU A 71 23.40 -66.43 85.87
C LEU A 71 22.15 -66.25 86.76
N ASP A 72 22.33 -66.33 88.09
CA ASP A 72 21.28 -66.15 89.10
C ASP A 72 21.84 -65.38 90.31
N PRO A 73 21.27 -64.22 90.70
CA PRO A 73 20.16 -63.51 90.06
C PRO A 73 20.44 -63.00 88.64
N ALA A 74 19.35 -62.75 87.90
CA ALA A 74 19.41 -62.27 86.53
C ALA A 74 20.21 -60.94 86.40
N PRO A 75 21.07 -60.80 85.38
CA PRO A 75 21.81 -59.56 85.12
C PRO A 75 20.90 -58.35 84.88
N SER A 76 21.41 -57.16 85.17
CA SER A 76 20.73 -55.88 84.93
C SER A 76 21.32 -55.17 83.72
N LEU A 77 20.46 -54.78 82.77
CA LEU A 77 20.86 -54.05 81.57
C LEU A 77 20.82 -52.52 81.80
N TYR A 78 21.80 -51.82 81.23
CA TYR A 78 21.82 -50.38 81.11
C TYR A 78 22.00 -50.00 79.63
N VAL A 79 21.18 -49.07 79.16
CA VAL A 79 21.28 -48.45 77.83
C VAL A 79 21.50 -46.97 78.07
N ASP A 80 22.53 -46.39 77.44
CA ASP A 80 22.89 -44.97 77.55
C ASP A 80 23.06 -44.48 79.00
N ASN A 81 23.63 -45.36 79.82
CA ASN A 81 23.84 -45.22 81.26
C ASN A 81 22.58 -45.29 82.15
N GLU A 82 21.38 -45.41 81.60
CA GLU A 82 20.14 -45.62 82.36
C GLU A 82 19.81 -47.11 82.50
N LYS A 83 19.27 -47.52 83.65
CA LYS A 83 18.88 -48.93 83.88
C LYS A 83 17.53 -49.19 83.20
N VAL A 84 17.48 -50.16 82.30
CA VAL A 84 16.27 -50.48 81.52
C VAL A 84 15.65 -51.81 81.98
N ALA A 85 14.38 -52.03 81.63
CA ALA A 85 13.76 -53.34 81.78
C ALA A 85 14.35 -54.32 80.75
N SER A 86 14.79 -55.48 81.20
CA SER A 86 15.42 -56.49 80.34
C SER A 86 14.98 -57.90 80.68
N THR A 87 14.84 -58.75 79.66
CA THR A 87 14.72 -60.21 79.82
C THR A 87 16.11 -60.84 79.74
N TYR A 88 16.35 -61.84 80.59
CA TYR A 88 17.56 -62.67 80.53
C TYR A 88 17.14 -64.11 80.28
N ASP A 89 17.69 -64.72 79.23
CA ASP A 89 17.56 -66.15 78.97
C ASP A 89 18.78 -66.88 79.55
N PRO A 90 18.64 -67.68 80.62
CA PRO A 90 19.76 -68.39 81.22
C PRO A 90 20.33 -69.50 80.33
N VAL A 91 19.62 -69.95 79.30
CA VAL A 91 20.08 -71.03 78.40
C VAL A 91 20.94 -70.47 77.25
N SER A 92 20.55 -69.36 76.63
CA SER A 92 21.36 -68.70 75.60
C SER A 92 22.32 -67.64 76.14
N GLY A 93 22.20 -67.26 77.41
CA GLY A 93 22.99 -66.21 78.04
C GLY A 93 22.70 -64.80 77.52
N MET A 94 21.60 -64.60 76.79
CA MET A 94 21.22 -63.34 76.17
C MET A 94 20.44 -62.45 77.15
N LEU A 95 20.83 -61.18 77.22
CA LEU A 95 20.18 -60.10 77.96
C LEU A 95 19.63 -59.06 76.97
N THR A 96 18.31 -58.93 76.92
CA THR A 96 17.60 -58.20 75.86
C THR A 96 16.71 -57.10 76.45
N PRO A 97 16.68 -55.87 75.88
CA PRO A 97 15.71 -54.85 76.27
C PRO A 97 14.27 -55.35 76.08
N VAL A 98 13.38 -55.01 77.02
CA VAL A 98 11.93 -55.31 76.87
C VAL A 98 11.26 -54.32 75.91
N GLU A 99 11.60 -53.04 76.04
CA GLU A 99 11.07 -51.97 75.19
C GLU A 99 11.99 -51.77 73.97
N PRO A 100 11.43 -51.50 72.78
CA PRO A 100 12.22 -51.17 71.60
C PRO A 100 12.96 -49.85 71.79
N LEU A 101 14.21 -49.82 71.31
CA LEU A 101 15.02 -48.61 71.25
C LEU A 101 14.63 -47.75 70.04
N ASN A 102 14.88 -46.45 70.17
CA ASN A 102 14.82 -45.52 69.04
C ASN A 102 15.95 -45.84 68.05
N ASP A 103 15.91 -45.22 66.87
CA ASP A 103 16.99 -45.40 65.89
C ASP A 103 18.17 -44.46 66.22
N GLY A 104 19.37 -44.92 65.92
CA GLY A 104 20.63 -44.24 66.23
C GLY A 104 21.58 -45.07 67.09
N TYR A 105 22.56 -44.37 67.67
CA TYR A 105 23.66 -44.96 68.44
C TYR A 105 23.31 -45.08 69.92
N HIS A 106 23.50 -46.28 70.46
CA HIS A 106 23.24 -46.66 71.84
C HIS A 106 24.46 -47.34 72.47
N THR A 107 24.62 -47.17 73.77
CA THR A 107 25.70 -47.78 74.56
C THR A 107 25.13 -48.77 75.57
N PHE A 108 25.49 -50.03 75.42
CA PHE A 108 25.03 -51.13 76.27
C PHE A 108 26.06 -51.46 77.36
N GLN A 109 25.59 -51.59 78.60
CA GLN A 109 26.36 -52.10 79.74
C GLN A 109 25.51 -53.05 80.58
N TYR A 110 26.13 -53.94 81.34
CA TYR A 110 25.41 -54.77 82.32
C TYR A 110 26.11 -54.79 83.68
N THR A 111 25.34 -55.15 84.72
CA THR A 111 25.85 -55.55 86.04
C THR A 111 25.34 -56.94 86.40
N LEU A 112 26.11 -57.63 87.24
CA LEU A 112 25.71 -58.87 87.92
C LEU A 112 25.34 -58.54 89.36
N SER A 113 24.37 -59.25 89.93
CA SER A 113 23.97 -59.08 91.32
C SER A 113 24.28 -60.34 92.14
N ASP A 114 24.51 -60.19 93.44
CA ASP A 114 24.45 -61.33 94.36
C ASP A 114 23.01 -61.60 94.84
N THR A 115 22.80 -62.73 95.53
CA THR A 115 21.49 -63.10 96.11
C THR A 115 21.01 -62.18 97.25
N ASN A 116 21.83 -61.21 97.66
CA ASN A 116 21.48 -60.15 98.61
C ASN A 116 21.12 -58.82 97.90
N GLY A 117 21.25 -58.74 96.58
CA GLY A 117 20.91 -57.57 95.77
C GLY A 117 22.04 -56.55 95.59
N ASN A 118 23.29 -56.89 95.91
CA ASN A 118 24.44 -56.02 95.65
C ASN A 118 24.88 -56.14 94.18
N GLU A 119 24.94 -55.04 93.45
CA GLU A 119 25.39 -55.00 92.04
C GLU A 119 26.92 -54.89 91.92
N SER A 120 27.47 -55.49 90.87
CA SER A 120 28.85 -55.34 90.42
C SER A 120 29.14 -53.93 89.88
N GLN A 121 30.41 -53.64 89.59
CA GLN A 121 30.72 -52.56 88.64
C GLN A 121 30.09 -52.87 87.27
N ARG A 122 29.73 -51.84 86.51
CA ARG A 122 29.24 -51.98 85.13
C ARG A 122 30.33 -52.54 84.23
N SER A 123 29.93 -53.34 83.24
CA SER A 123 30.81 -53.78 82.15
C SER A 123 31.40 -52.61 81.36
N ARG A 124 32.42 -52.88 80.53
CA ARG A 124 32.81 -51.94 79.46
C ARG A 124 31.59 -51.66 78.56
N PRO A 125 31.37 -50.42 78.10
CA PRO A 125 30.36 -50.12 77.09
C PRO A 125 30.56 -50.94 75.82
N LEU A 126 29.46 -51.45 75.26
CA LEU A 126 29.36 -51.99 73.92
C LEU A 126 28.52 -51.03 73.07
N ASP A 127 29.06 -50.65 71.92
CA ASP A 127 28.42 -49.74 70.99
C ASP A 127 27.46 -50.52 70.08
N ILE A 128 26.22 -50.06 69.99
CA ILE A 128 25.15 -50.67 69.20
C ILE A 128 24.47 -49.56 68.40
N THR A 129 24.37 -49.71 67.08
CA THR A 129 23.49 -48.86 66.26
C THR A 129 22.19 -49.62 66.04
N VAL A 130 21.07 -49.02 66.43
CA VAL A 130 19.73 -49.48 66.06
C VAL A 130 19.32 -48.72 64.82
N ASP A 131 18.84 -49.43 63.83
CA ASP A 131 18.36 -48.89 62.58
C ASP A 131 17.03 -49.56 62.25
N GLY A 132 16.02 -48.74 61.99
CA GLY A 132 14.63 -49.15 61.81
C GLY A 132 14.24 -49.02 60.35
N ALA A 133 13.21 -49.75 59.91
CA ALA A 133 12.66 -49.50 58.59
C ALA A 133 12.09 -48.07 58.53
N PRO A 134 12.38 -47.29 57.47
CA PRO A 134 11.86 -45.93 57.32
C PRO A 134 10.33 -45.92 57.18
N ASP A 135 9.71 -44.78 57.48
CA ASP A 135 8.27 -44.57 57.28
C ASP A 135 7.87 -44.67 55.79
N ALA A 136 6.57 -44.91 55.51
CA ALA A 136 6.08 -44.94 54.13
C ALA A 136 6.22 -43.54 53.47
N PRO A 137 6.74 -43.44 52.23
CA PRO A 137 6.93 -42.15 51.56
C PRO A 137 5.59 -41.48 51.22
N VAL A 138 5.53 -40.14 51.33
CA VAL A 138 4.30 -39.36 51.14
C VAL A 138 4.31 -38.64 49.79
N ILE A 139 3.42 -39.05 48.89
CA ILE A 139 3.14 -38.34 47.63
C ILE A 139 2.57 -36.95 47.95
N SER A 140 3.24 -35.90 47.49
CA SER A 140 2.81 -34.51 47.66
C SER A 140 2.11 -33.96 46.42
N ALA A 141 2.58 -34.32 45.22
CA ALA A 141 1.90 -34.01 43.96
C ALA A 141 2.23 -35.06 42.90
N VAL A 142 1.33 -35.21 41.94
CA VAL A 142 1.56 -35.92 40.67
C VAL A 142 1.24 -34.95 39.56
N THR A 143 2.07 -34.86 38.52
CA THR A 143 1.88 -33.87 37.44
C THR A 143 1.98 -34.46 36.05
N ASP A 144 1.12 -33.95 35.18
CA ASP A 144 1.12 -34.08 33.72
C ASP A 144 1.92 -32.90 33.12
N ASP A 145 2.90 -33.19 32.25
CA ASP A 145 3.63 -32.17 31.47
C ASP A 145 3.51 -32.34 29.94
N VAL A 146 2.51 -33.10 29.46
CA VAL A 146 2.35 -33.48 28.05
C VAL A 146 1.17 -32.75 27.37
N GLY A 147 1.39 -32.28 26.15
CA GLY A 147 0.34 -31.69 25.32
C GLY A 147 -0.15 -30.32 25.80
N THR A 148 -1.45 -30.05 25.67
CA THR A 148 -2.04 -28.73 25.99
C THR A 148 -2.71 -28.64 27.36
N VAL A 149 -2.90 -29.77 28.06
CA VAL A 149 -3.63 -29.84 29.34
C VAL A 149 -2.68 -30.34 30.44
N THR A 150 -1.61 -29.60 30.67
CA THR A 150 -0.60 -29.89 31.70
C THR A 150 -1.06 -29.44 33.10
N GLY A 151 -0.66 -30.13 34.16
CA GLY A 151 -0.90 -29.66 35.53
C GLY A 151 -0.91 -30.76 36.59
N ALA A 152 -1.43 -30.44 37.77
CA ALA A 152 -1.52 -31.39 38.88
C ALA A 152 -2.67 -32.39 38.68
N ILE A 153 -2.33 -33.67 38.72
CA ILE A 153 -3.27 -34.80 38.69
C ILE A 153 -3.73 -35.07 40.13
N VAL A 154 -5.04 -35.25 40.31
CA VAL A 154 -5.61 -35.76 41.57
C VAL A 154 -5.80 -37.28 41.51
N SER A 155 -5.74 -37.98 42.64
CA SER A 155 -5.95 -39.44 42.66
C SER A 155 -7.38 -39.76 42.17
N GLY A 156 -7.47 -40.58 41.13
CA GLY A 156 -8.67 -40.86 40.34
C GLY A 156 -8.84 -40.01 39.07
N GLY A 157 -7.89 -39.12 38.77
CA GLY A 157 -7.89 -38.26 37.58
C GLY A 157 -7.42 -38.96 36.30
N VAL A 158 -7.56 -38.26 35.17
CA VAL A 158 -7.12 -38.68 33.84
C VAL A 158 -5.91 -37.82 33.41
N THR A 159 -5.01 -38.39 32.64
CA THR A 159 -3.78 -37.74 32.12
C THR A 159 -3.48 -38.24 30.71
N ASN A 160 -2.94 -37.38 29.84
CA ASN A 160 -2.40 -37.76 28.53
C ASN A 160 -0.86 -37.94 28.58
N ASP A 161 -0.24 -37.73 29.73
CA ASP A 161 1.12 -38.15 30.03
C ASP A 161 1.16 -39.63 30.45
N ALA A 162 1.99 -40.41 29.76
CA ALA A 162 2.24 -41.82 30.06
C ALA A 162 3.41 -42.03 31.05
N GLN A 163 4.14 -40.98 31.44
CA GLN A 163 5.23 -41.02 32.41
C GLN A 163 5.09 -39.93 33.51
N PRO A 164 3.90 -39.76 34.12
CA PRO A 164 3.59 -38.65 35.03
C PRO A 164 4.57 -38.60 36.19
N GLN A 165 4.96 -37.37 36.55
CA GLN A 165 5.96 -37.13 37.58
C GLN A 165 5.33 -37.16 38.97
N PHE A 166 5.78 -38.08 39.82
CA PHE A 166 5.42 -38.16 41.24
C PHE A 166 6.47 -37.43 42.06
N THR A 167 6.03 -36.50 42.91
CA THR A 167 6.89 -35.77 43.85
C THR A 167 6.42 -35.96 45.28
N GLY A 168 7.35 -35.88 46.23
CA GLY A 168 7.01 -36.04 47.64
C GLY A 168 8.10 -35.61 48.61
N ALA A 169 7.80 -35.86 49.88
CA ALA A 169 8.64 -35.53 51.03
C ALA A 169 8.55 -36.63 52.09
N GLY A 170 9.29 -36.47 53.20
CA GLY A 170 9.35 -37.46 54.27
C GLY A 170 10.16 -38.71 53.90
N GLY A 171 11.00 -38.61 52.87
CA GLY A 171 12.01 -39.62 52.61
C GLY A 171 13.20 -39.47 53.57
N GLU A 172 13.88 -40.57 53.89
CA GLU A 172 15.19 -40.52 54.53
C GLU A 172 16.27 -40.11 53.51
N ALA A 173 17.12 -39.15 53.86
CA ALA A 173 18.13 -38.62 52.93
C ALA A 173 19.09 -39.71 52.42
N GLY A 174 19.15 -39.88 51.10
CA GLY A 174 19.97 -40.92 50.45
C GLY A 174 19.28 -42.27 50.26
N ALA A 175 18.06 -42.46 50.78
CA ALA A 175 17.23 -43.64 50.49
C ALA A 175 16.81 -43.69 49.01
N VAL A 176 16.42 -44.88 48.54
CA VAL A 176 15.86 -45.12 47.21
C VAL A 176 14.34 -45.19 47.30
N ILE A 177 13.66 -44.24 46.68
CA ILE A 177 12.23 -44.32 46.38
C ILE A 177 12.04 -45.30 45.22
N ALA A 178 11.15 -46.28 45.38
CA ALA A 178 10.74 -47.21 44.33
C ALA A 178 9.24 -47.02 44.03
N LEU A 179 8.93 -46.61 42.80
CA LEU A 179 7.57 -46.53 42.27
C LEU A 179 7.13 -47.92 41.78
N ILE A 180 6.00 -48.39 42.28
CA ILE A 180 5.50 -49.76 42.13
C ILE A 180 4.10 -49.77 41.53
N GLU A 181 3.92 -50.58 40.50
CA GLU A 181 2.62 -50.96 39.93
C GLU A 181 2.47 -52.47 39.96
N ASN A 182 1.30 -52.99 40.40
CA ASN A 182 0.98 -54.42 40.42
C ASN A 182 2.08 -55.30 41.09
N GLY A 183 2.79 -54.74 42.09
CA GLY A 183 3.89 -55.40 42.79
C GLY A 183 5.24 -55.40 42.04
N SER A 184 5.32 -54.81 40.85
CA SER A 184 6.55 -54.62 40.08
C SER A 184 7.07 -53.19 40.18
N MET A 185 8.38 -53.03 40.36
CA MET A 185 9.03 -51.72 40.36
C MET A 185 9.14 -51.19 38.92
N ILE A 186 8.61 -50.00 38.68
CA ILE A 186 8.57 -49.34 37.36
C ILE A 186 9.37 -48.03 37.30
N GLY A 187 9.75 -47.46 38.44
CA GLY A 187 10.52 -46.22 38.55
C GLY A 187 11.35 -46.17 39.84
N THR A 188 12.47 -45.45 39.83
CA THR A 188 13.26 -45.20 41.04
C THR A 188 13.81 -43.78 41.09
N ALA A 189 14.00 -43.26 42.31
CA ALA A 189 14.69 -42.00 42.56
C ALA A 189 15.46 -42.04 43.88
N ILE A 190 16.46 -41.17 44.03
CA ILE A 190 17.17 -40.98 45.31
C ILE A 190 16.51 -39.83 46.06
N VAL A 191 16.28 -40.01 47.36
CA VAL A 191 15.82 -38.95 48.25
C VAL A 191 16.94 -37.93 48.48
N ALA A 192 16.65 -36.65 48.28
CA ALA A 192 17.58 -35.55 48.48
C ALA A 192 17.90 -35.30 49.96
N GLY A 193 18.94 -34.51 50.23
CA GLY A 193 19.40 -34.19 51.58
C GLY A 193 18.39 -33.43 52.47
N ASP A 194 17.30 -32.94 51.90
CA ASP A 194 16.17 -32.30 52.58
C ASP A 194 14.94 -33.21 52.74
N GLY A 195 15.05 -34.48 52.36
CA GLY A 195 13.96 -35.47 52.44
C GLY A 195 12.96 -35.41 51.28
N THR A 196 13.20 -34.56 50.27
CA THR A 196 12.36 -34.49 49.05
C THR A 196 12.77 -35.49 47.99
N TRP A 197 11.83 -35.84 47.10
CA TRP A 197 12.08 -36.77 45.99
C TRP A 197 11.16 -36.50 44.79
N SER A 198 11.59 -36.93 43.61
CA SER A 198 10.82 -36.87 42.36
C SER A 198 11.12 -38.12 41.52
N VAL A 199 10.10 -38.83 41.06
CA VAL A 199 10.20 -40.09 40.29
C VAL A 199 9.10 -40.16 39.23
N SER A 200 9.46 -40.66 38.04
CA SER A 200 8.51 -41.02 36.97
C SER A 200 8.65 -42.51 36.64
N PRO A 201 7.65 -43.15 36.02
CA PRO A 201 7.80 -44.43 35.34
C PRO A 201 8.97 -44.40 34.34
N THR A 202 9.84 -45.42 34.36
CA THR A 202 10.99 -45.53 33.42
C THR A 202 10.58 -45.86 31.99
N ALA A 203 9.40 -46.46 31.82
CA ALA A 203 8.75 -46.70 30.54
C ALA A 203 7.34 -46.10 30.57
N ALA A 204 6.83 -45.74 29.40
CA ALA A 204 5.46 -45.27 29.24
C ALA A 204 4.47 -46.33 29.76
N LEU A 205 3.55 -45.90 30.62
CA LEU A 205 2.35 -46.62 30.99
C LEU A 205 1.45 -46.78 29.74
N ALA A 206 0.74 -47.90 29.65
CA ALA A 206 -0.25 -48.11 28.59
C ALA A 206 -1.54 -47.34 28.89
N ASP A 207 -2.39 -47.07 27.90
CA ASP A 207 -3.72 -46.49 28.17
C ASP A 207 -4.55 -47.43 29.07
N GLY A 208 -5.18 -46.86 30.09
CA GLY A 208 -5.97 -47.61 31.07
C GLY A 208 -5.86 -47.07 32.49
N ASN A 209 -6.41 -47.83 33.45
CA ASN A 209 -6.37 -47.47 34.87
C ASN A 209 -5.13 -48.06 35.54
N HIS A 210 -4.40 -47.21 36.26
CA HIS A 210 -3.20 -47.54 37.02
C HIS A 210 -3.43 -47.34 38.51
N SER A 211 -2.78 -48.17 39.34
CA SER A 211 -2.79 -48.04 40.79
C SER A 211 -1.34 -48.11 41.28
N LEU A 212 -0.81 -46.93 41.60
CA LEU A 212 0.60 -46.67 41.79
C LEU A 212 0.88 -46.47 43.28
N THR A 213 1.93 -47.13 43.77
CA THR A 213 2.35 -47.10 45.17
C THR A 213 3.85 -46.88 45.26
N LEU A 214 4.34 -46.42 46.40
CA LEU A 214 5.77 -46.25 46.62
C LEU A 214 6.21 -46.93 47.92
N VAL A 215 7.46 -47.37 47.94
CA VAL A 215 8.23 -47.67 49.14
C VAL A 215 9.53 -46.87 49.09
N GLN A 216 10.15 -46.65 50.24
CA GLN A 216 11.54 -46.24 50.30
C GLN A 216 12.41 -47.35 50.89
N ILE A 217 13.63 -47.48 50.36
CA ILE A 217 14.65 -48.41 50.82
C ILE A 217 15.81 -47.57 51.34
N ASP A 218 16.14 -47.69 52.62
CA ASP A 218 17.22 -46.93 53.25
C ASP A 218 18.62 -47.34 52.74
N THR A 219 19.67 -46.76 53.31
CA THR A 219 21.05 -47.06 52.91
C THR A 219 21.61 -48.38 53.48
N THR A 220 20.90 -49.02 54.42
CA THR A 220 21.30 -50.30 55.05
C THR A 220 20.53 -51.51 54.50
N GLY A 221 19.43 -51.25 53.78
CA GLY A 221 18.61 -52.21 53.05
C GLY A 221 17.22 -52.47 53.64
N HIS A 222 16.75 -51.76 54.67
CA HIS A 222 15.38 -51.91 55.13
C HIS A 222 14.41 -51.21 54.17
N THR A 223 13.20 -51.76 54.05
CA THR A 223 12.15 -51.24 53.17
C THR A 223 10.98 -50.75 54.01
N SER A 224 10.47 -49.57 53.70
CA SER A 224 9.30 -48.99 54.36
C SER A 224 8.03 -49.82 54.14
N PRO A 225 6.97 -49.60 54.95
CA PRO A 225 5.61 -49.92 54.53
C PRO A 225 5.27 -49.22 53.20
N THR A 226 4.32 -49.79 52.46
CA THR A 226 3.83 -49.23 51.20
C THR A 226 3.00 -47.96 51.44
N SER A 227 3.19 -46.95 50.59
CA SER A 227 2.37 -45.73 50.59
C SER A 227 0.88 -46.02 50.33
N SER A 228 0.03 -45.04 50.63
CA SER A 228 -1.31 -45.00 50.02
C SER A 228 -1.22 -45.07 48.49
N ALA A 229 -2.14 -45.78 47.86
CA ALA A 229 -2.20 -45.89 46.41
C ALA A 229 -2.70 -44.59 45.76
N PHE A 230 -1.96 -44.12 44.76
CA PHE A 230 -2.40 -43.08 43.84
C PHE A 230 -2.98 -43.76 42.60
N ASN A 231 -4.26 -43.53 42.33
CA ASN A 231 -4.92 -44.07 41.15
C ASN A 231 -4.93 -43.01 40.05
N LEU A 232 -4.76 -43.40 38.80
CA LEU A 232 -4.95 -42.51 37.65
C LEU A 232 -5.41 -43.31 36.43
N THR A 233 -5.93 -42.63 35.42
CA THR A 233 -6.20 -43.20 34.11
C THR A 233 -5.29 -42.52 33.08
N VAL A 234 -4.43 -43.30 32.40
CA VAL A 234 -3.68 -42.83 31.24
C VAL A 234 -4.59 -42.92 30.01
N ASN A 235 -4.66 -41.85 29.24
CA ASN A 235 -5.32 -41.82 27.94
C ASN A 235 -4.55 -40.91 26.97
N THR A 236 -3.65 -41.51 26.19
CA THR A 236 -2.78 -40.86 25.20
C THR A 236 -3.41 -40.72 23.81
N VAL A 237 -4.67 -41.14 23.64
CA VAL A 237 -5.30 -41.29 22.32
C VAL A 237 -6.59 -40.46 22.20
N TYR A 238 -6.65 -39.64 21.15
CA TYR A 238 -7.87 -38.95 20.74
C TYR A 238 -8.92 -39.97 20.28
N SER A 239 -10.10 -39.94 20.93
CA SER A 239 -11.20 -40.91 20.71
C SER A 239 -12.40 -40.35 19.94
N GLY A 240 -12.35 -39.08 19.53
CA GLY A 240 -13.40 -38.44 18.74
C GLY A 240 -13.35 -38.78 17.24
N PRO A 241 -14.27 -38.24 16.43
CA PRO A 241 -14.22 -38.38 14.98
C PRO A 241 -13.03 -37.60 14.39
N ASN A 242 -12.43 -38.11 13.31
CA ASN A 242 -11.46 -37.32 12.56
C ASN A 242 -12.13 -36.03 12.00
N PRO A 243 -11.41 -34.89 12.01
CA PRO A 243 -11.90 -33.64 11.43
C PRO A 243 -12.15 -33.77 9.93
N VAL A 244 -13.22 -33.13 9.45
CA VAL A 244 -13.63 -33.12 8.04
C VAL A 244 -13.78 -31.68 7.60
N VAL A 245 -12.92 -31.24 6.67
CA VAL A 245 -13.07 -29.94 6.02
C VAL A 245 -14.26 -29.97 5.07
N VAL A 246 -15.07 -28.91 5.08
CA VAL A 246 -16.01 -28.60 4.00
C VAL A 246 -15.30 -27.69 3.01
N PRO A 247 -15.04 -28.12 1.76
CA PRO A 247 -14.39 -27.27 0.78
C PRO A 247 -15.26 -26.03 0.47
N PRO A 248 -14.67 -24.82 0.43
CA PRO A 248 -15.34 -23.64 -0.09
C PRO A 248 -15.64 -23.79 -1.60
N THR A 249 -16.57 -22.98 -2.12
CA THR A 249 -16.98 -23.03 -3.54
C THR A 249 -16.01 -22.34 -4.50
N ASP A 250 -15.19 -21.45 -3.98
CA ASP A 250 -13.95 -20.98 -4.62
C ASP A 250 -12.78 -21.34 -3.70
N HIS A 251 -11.57 -21.40 -4.25
CA HIS A 251 -10.33 -21.66 -3.51
C HIS A 251 -9.35 -20.47 -3.67
N GLU A 252 -9.82 -19.29 -4.10
CA GLU A 252 -8.97 -18.14 -4.47
C GLU A 252 -9.44 -16.87 -3.74
N THR A 253 -8.57 -16.24 -2.95
CA THR A 253 -9.00 -15.15 -2.06
C THR A 253 -7.99 -14.01 -1.92
N ASP A 254 -8.48 -12.77 -1.91
CA ASP A 254 -7.71 -11.56 -1.63
C ASP A 254 -7.52 -11.30 -0.12
N ASN A 255 -8.19 -12.08 0.72
CA ASN A 255 -8.03 -12.03 2.17
C ASN A 255 -6.76 -12.78 2.61
N ARG A 256 -5.77 -12.04 3.11
CA ARG A 256 -4.50 -12.59 3.61
C ARG A 256 -4.61 -13.36 4.92
N THR A 257 -5.75 -13.31 5.61
CA THR A 257 -6.08 -14.19 6.75
C THR A 257 -7.37 -14.96 6.42
N PRO A 258 -7.33 -15.91 5.46
CA PRO A 258 -8.53 -16.62 5.06
C PRO A 258 -8.90 -17.66 6.13
N GLY A 259 -10.15 -17.61 6.58
CA GLY A 259 -10.68 -18.57 7.55
C GLY A 259 -11.28 -19.79 6.85
N ILE A 260 -11.20 -20.95 7.50
CA ILE A 260 -11.86 -22.19 7.06
C ILE A 260 -13.01 -22.55 8.00
N TYR A 261 -14.10 -23.10 7.47
CA TYR A 261 -15.19 -23.62 8.29
C TYR A 261 -14.82 -25.01 8.83
N VAL A 262 -14.81 -25.15 10.14
CA VAL A 262 -14.42 -26.38 10.85
C VAL A 262 -15.55 -27.01 11.68
N GLY A 263 -16.70 -26.32 11.79
CA GLY A 263 -17.85 -26.68 12.62
C GLY A 263 -18.06 -25.71 13.78
N GLU A 264 -19.31 -25.56 14.23
CA GLU A 264 -19.71 -24.66 15.33
C GLU A 264 -19.55 -25.31 16.72
N ASN A 265 -19.39 -24.47 17.76
CA ASN A 265 -19.34 -24.85 19.18
C ASN A 265 -18.32 -25.94 19.54
N LEU A 266 -17.16 -25.97 18.88
CA LEU A 266 -16.06 -26.87 19.21
C LEU A 266 -15.30 -26.39 20.45
N ASP A 267 -15.15 -27.28 21.42
CA ASP A 267 -14.42 -27.06 22.68
C ASP A 267 -13.69 -28.37 23.07
N PRO A 268 -12.36 -28.40 23.25
CA PRO A 268 -11.41 -27.30 23.07
C PRO A 268 -11.33 -26.69 21.66
N VAL A 269 -10.74 -25.50 21.58
CA VAL A 269 -10.51 -24.77 20.33
C VAL A 269 -9.65 -25.59 19.35
N PRO A 270 -10.07 -25.78 18.09
CA PRO A 270 -9.30 -26.49 17.08
C PRO A 270 -7.94 -25.85 16.77
N SER A 271 -6.96 -26.67 16.40
CA SER A 271 -5.62 -26.22 16.04
C SER A 271 -5.46 -26.13 14.52
N LEU A 272 -5.07 -24.96 14.02
CA LEU A 272 -4.84 -24.72 12.58
C LEU A 272 -3.42 -25.09 12.16
N TYR A 273 -3.29 -25.70 10.98
CA TYR A 273 -2.04 -25.94 10.30
C TYR A 273 -2.10 -25.33 8.89
N VAL A 274 -1.03 -24.63 8.51
CA VAL A 274 -0.84 -24.06 7.16
C VAL A 274 0.51 -24.53 6.65
N ASP A 275 0.56 -25.03 5.42
CA ASP A 275 1.75 -25.60 4.75
C ASP A 275 2.47 -26.69 5.56
N GLY A 276 1.70 -27.36 6.42
CA GLY A 276 2.14 -28.43 7.30
C GLY A 276 2.63 -27.97 8.68
N GLU A 277 2.81 -26.67 8.94
CA GLU A 277 3.23 -26.11 10.23
C GLU A 277 2.01 -25.66 11.07
N LYS A 278 2.10 -25.77 12.40
CA LYS A 278 1.03 -25.32 13.32
C LYS A 278 1.11 -23.79 13.45
N VAL A 279 0.02 -23.09 13.14
CA VAL A 279 -0.03 -21.62 13.17
C VAL A 279 -0.92 -21.10 14.29
N ALA A 280 -0.69 -19.86 14.72
CA ALA A 280 -1.61 -19.19 15.64
C ALA A 280 -2.93 -18.87 14.91
N SER A 281 -4.06 -19.22 15.53
CA SER A 281 -5.39 -19.06 14.95
C SER A 281 -6.42 -18.57 15.97
N THR A 282 -7.41 -17.83 15.49
CA THR A 282 -8.67 -17.56 16.22
C THR A 282 -9.76 -18.50 15.73
N TYR A 283 -10.68 -18.85 16.62
CA TYR A 283 -11.87 -19.64 16.30
C TYR A 283 -13.11 -18.90 16.77
N ASP A 284 -14.07 -18.69 15.87
CA ASP A 284 -15.39 -18.19 16.22
C ASP A 284 -16.35 -19.38 16.39
N PRO A 285 -16.79 -19.70 17.62
CA PRO A 285 -17.65 -20.85 17.87
C PRO A 285 -19.10 -20.68 17.36
N VAL A 286 -19.53 -19.45 17.05
CA VAL A 286 -20.90 -19.15 16.60
C VAL A 286 -21.05 -19.40 15.10
N ILE A 287 -20.02 -19.06 14.30
CA ILE A 287 -20.02 -19.29 12.84
C ILE A 287 -19.10 -20.43 12.41
N GLY A 288 -18.40 -21.07 13.35
CA GLY A 288 -17.56 -22.24 13.10
C GLY A 288 -16.29 -21.98 12.27
N MET A 289 -15.81 -20.74 12.24
CA MET A 289 -14.67 -20.31 11.41
C MET A 289 -13.36 -20.32 12.20
N LEU A 290 -12.34 -21.01 11.66
CA LEU A 290 -10.97 -21.06 12.17
C LEU A 290 -10.06 -20.25 11.23
N THR A 291 -9.43 -19.19 11.75
CA THR A 291 -8.74 -18.17 10.95
C THR A 291 -7.31 -17.97 11.45
N PRO A 292 -6.28 -17.93 10.59
CA PRO A 292 -4.91 -17.63 11.00
C PRO A 292 -4.80 -16.18 11.50
N VAL A 293 -4.00 -15.96 12.55
CA VAL A 293 -3.77 -14.63 13.14
C VAL A 293 -2.79 -13.81 12.31
N GLU A 294 -1.73 -14.46 11.81
CA GLU A 294 -0.71 -13.81 11.00
C GLU A 294 -1.11 -13.82 9.52
N PRO A 295 -0.93 -12.72 8.77
CA PRO A 295 -1.27 -12.65 7.37
C PRO A 295 -0.33 -13.52 6.53
N LEU A 296 -0.92 -14.39 5.73
CA LEU A 296 -0.22 -15.25 4.77
C LEU A 296 0.42 -14.42 3.65
N ARG A 297 1.25 -15.09 2.86
CA ARG A 297 1.86 -14.53 1.65
C ARG A 297 0.91 -14.74 0.48
N ASP A 298 1.24 -14.15 -0.67
CA ASP A 298 0.54 -14.46 -1.91
C ASP A 298 1.10 -15.79 -2.46
N GLY A 299 0.22 -16.66 -2.97
CA GLY A 299 0.53 -18.01 -3.43
C GLY A 299 -0.41 -19.09 -2.89
N ASP A 300 -0.13 -20.34 -3.25
CA ASP A 300 -0.88 -21.50 -2.81
C ASP A 300 -0.49 -21.91 -1.38
N HIS A 301 -1.50 -22.14 -0.54
CA HIS A 301 -1.37 -22.55 0.84
C HIS A 301 -2.25 -23.76 1.15
N THR A 302 -1.68 -24.79 1.79
CA THR A 302 -2.45 -25.99 2.19
C THR A 302 -2.90 -25.89 3.64
N PHE A 303 -4.20 -25.79 3.85
CA PHE A 303 -4.84 -25.72 5.16
C PHE A 303 -5.22 -27.13 5.66
N GLN A 304 -4.95 -27.39 6.93
CA GLN A 304 -5.43 -28.55 7.68
C GLN A 304 -5.78 -28.14 9.11
N TYR A 305 -6.60 -28.92 9.81
CA TYR A 305 -6.83 -28.71 11.25
C TYR A 305 -6.87 -30.02 12.04
N THR A 306 -6.62 -29.92 13.35
CA THR A 306 -6.86 -30.99 14.33
C THR A 306 -7.91 -30.55 15.35
N LEU A 307 -8.63 -31.53 15.89
CA LEU A 307 -9.45 -31.38 17.09
C LEU A 307 -8.65 -31.85 18.29
N THR A 308 -8.93 -31.30 19.47
CA THR A 308 -8.36 -31.76 20.74
C THR A 308 -9.48 -32.36 21.59
N ASP A 309 -9.21 -33.40 22.39
CA ASP A 309 -10.19 -33.90 23.38
C ASP A 309 -10.05 -33.17 24.74
N SER A 310 -10.92 -33.49 25.69
CA SER A 310 -10.88 -32.91 27.04
C SER A 310 -9.61 -33.24 27.84
N ASN A 311 -8.79 -34.18 27.37
CA ASN A 311 -7.55 -34.62 28.00
C ASN A 311 -6.32 -34.02 27.30
N GLY A 312 -6.49 -33.19 26.26
CA GLY A 312 -5.36 -32.60 25.53
C GLY A 312 -4.82 -33.45 24.38
N ASN A 313 -5.44 -34.58 24.04
CA ASN A 313 -5.02 -35.39 22.90
C ASN A 313 -5.47 -34.74 21.58
N GLU A 314 -4.57 -34.62 20.60
CA GLU A 314 -4.93 -34.15 19.25
C GLU A 314 -5.37 -35.31 18.33
N SER A 315 -6.34 -35.03 17.47
CA SER A 315 -6.77 -35.91 16.38
C SER A 315 -5.71 -36.06 15.29
N GLN A 316 -5.94 -36.97 14.34
CA GLN A 316 -5.30 -36.85 13.03
C GLN A 316 -5.68 -35.50 12.39
N ARG A 317 -4.80 -34.96 11.55
CA ARG A 317 -5.12 -33.79 10.72
C ARG A 317 -6.25 -34.13 9.74
N SER A 318 -7.06 -33.14 9.43
CA SER A 318 -8.06 -33.21 8.36
C SER A 318 -7.42 -33.54 7.01
N ASP A 319 -8.25 -33.93 6.04
CA ASP A 319 -7.86 -33.85 4.63
C ASP A 319 -7.38 -32.41 4.30
N PRO A 320 -6.38 -32.27 3.40
CA PRO A 320 -5.86 -30.97 2.99
C PRO A 320 -6.90 -30.18 2.18
N LEU A 321 -6.96 -28.87 2.45
CA LEU A 321 -7.66 -27.90 1.63
C LEU A 321 -6.67 -26.87 1.09
N ASP A 322 -6.47 -26.86 -0.21
CA ASP A 322 -5.61 -25.88 -0.87
C ASP A 322 -6.39 -24.58 -1.12
N ILE A 323 -5.82 -23.46 -0.68
CA ILE A 323 -6.33 -22.09 -0.81
C ILE A 323 -5.22 -21.24 -1.43
N THR A 324 -5.49 -20.61 -2.57
CA THR A 324 -4.61 -19.64 -3.20
C THR A 324 -4.92 -18.25 -2.66
N VAL A 325 -3.99 -17.65 -1.92
CA VAL A 325 -4.08 -16.25 -1.50
C VAL A 325 -3.53 -15.38 -2.62
N TYR A 326 -4.36 -14.47 -3.14
CA TYR A 326 -4.02 -13.57 -4.23
C TYR A 326 -4.65 -12.20 -4.00
N VAL A 327 -3.88 -11.27 -3.45
CA VAL A 327 -4.28 -9.86 -3.44
C VAL A 327 -4.17 -9.31 -4.86
N ALA A 328 -5.31 -9.05 -5.50
CA ALA A 328 -5.34 -8.49 -6.84
C ALA A 328 -4.51 -7.18 -6.90
N PRO A 329 -3.57 -7.04 -7.86
CA PRO A 329 -2.78 -5.83 -7.99
C PRO A 329 -3.70 -4.66 -8.29
N HIS A 330 -3.56 -3.57 -7.51
CA HIS A 330 -4.34 -2.36 -7.72
C HIS A 330 -4.03 -1.83 -9.13
N PRO A 331 -5.03 -1.42 -9.93
CA PRO A 331 -4.80 -0.89 -11.27
C PRO A 331 -3.84 0.31 -11.20
N LEU A 332 -2.91 0.37 -12.15
CA LEU A 332 -1.96 1.48 -12.26
C LEU A 332 -2.74 2.77 -12.52
N VAL A 333 -2.61 3.76 -11.61
CA VAL A 333 -3.25 5.07 -11.76
C VAL A 333 -2.23 6.04 -12.32
N LEU A 334 -2.37 6.40 -13.59
CA LEU A 334 -1.67 7.53 -14.19
C LEU A 334 -2.15 8.82 -13.49
N THR A 335 -1.24 9.55 -12.86
CA THR A 335 -1.57 10.79 -12.13
C THR A 335 -1.28 12.04 -12.93
N VAL A 336 -0.19 12.07 -13.70
CA VAL A 336 0.19 13.20 -14.55
C VAL A 336 1.15 12.76 -15.65
N VAL A 337 1.08 13.42 -16.81
CA VAL A 337 2.10 13.33 -17.87
C VAL A 337 2.79 14.70 -17.95
N THR A 338 4.12 14.75 -18.00
CA THR A 338 4.88 16.01 -17.98
C THR A 338 5.83 16.16 -19.15
N ASP A 339 5.87 17.37 -19.71
CA ASP A 339 6.92 17.88 -20.62
C ASP A 339 8.15 18.31 -19.80
N GLU A 340 9.32 17.71 -20.09
CA GLU A 340 10.61 18.04 -19.46
C GLU A 340 11.54 18.91 -20.32
N MET A 341 11.14 19.28 -21.55
CA MET A 341 11.88 20.24 -22.40
C MET A 341 11.75 21.70 -21.87
N GLY A 342 10.77 21.95 -21.00
CA GLY A 342 10.52 23.24 -20.36
C GLY A 342 11.40 23.53 -19.14
N TYR A 343 11.60 24.82 -18.81
CA TYR A 343 12.26 25.23 -17.54
C TYR A 343 11.37 25.05 -16.29
N VAL A 344 10.13 24.60 -16.49
CA VAL A 344 9.17 24.16 -15.48
C VAL A 344 8.40 23.02 -16.13
N ALA A 345 8.25 21.89 -15.44
CA ALA A 345 7.44 20.78 -15.94
C ALA A 345 6.01 21.27 -16.22
N ARG A 346 5.51 21.04 -17.44
CA ARG A 346 4.11 21.34 -17.81
C ARG A 346 3.32 20.04 -17.88
N THR A 347 2.14 20.03 -17.27
CA THR A 347 1.18 18.92 -17.44
C THR A 347 0.72 18.86 -18.89
N ILE A 348 0.78 17.68 -19.50
CA ILE A 348 0.18 17.36 -20.79
C ILE A 348 -1.18 16.72 -20.51
N GLU A 349 -2.26 17.34 -20.99
CA GLU A 349 -3.61 16.78 -20.93
C GLU A 349 -3.87 15.86 -22.14
N SER A 350 -4.75 14.88 -21.97
CA SER A 350 -5.10 13.91 -23.02
C SER A 350 -5.76 14.62 -24.21
N ASN A 351 -5.34 14.28 -25.44
CA ASN A 351 -5.67 14.94 -26.71
C ASN A 351 -5.11 16.38 -26.89
N VAL A 352 -4.22 16.86 -26.02
CA VAL A 352 -3.48 18.12 -26.26
C VAL A 352 -2.15 17.83 -26.95
N ALA A 353 -1.80 18.64 -27.95
CA ALA A 353 -0.55 18.51 -28.68
C ALA A 353 0.66 18.95 -27.83
N THR A 354 1.76 18.21 -27.92
CA THR A 354 3.05 18.55 -27.32
C THR A 354 4.19 18.50 -28.34
N THR A 355 5.20 19.35 -28.14
CA THR A 355 6.48 19.27 -28.84
C THR A 355 7.45 18.29 -28.18
N ASP A 356 7.14 17.77 -27.00
CA ASP A 356 7.98 16.79 -26.32
C ASP A 356 7.81 15.40 -26.94
N THR A 357 8.92 14.85 -27.41
CA THR A 357 9.01 13.52 -28.03
C THR A 357 9.28 12.40 -27.01
N GLN A 358 9.61 12.74 -25.75
CA GLN A 358 9.83 11.79 -24.67
C GLN A 358 9.20 12.26 -23.34
N PRO A 359 7.87 12.49 -23.31
CA PRO A 359 7.20 12.94 -22.10
C PRO A 359 7.27 11.88 -20.99
N VAL A 360 7.30 12.34 -19.74
CA VAL A 360 7.37 11.47 -18.56
C VAL A 360 5.96 11.22 -18.01
N PHE A 361 5.60 9.95 -17.89
CA PHE A 361 4.35 9.48 -17.31
C PHE A 361 4.59 9.15 -15.84
N HIS A 362 3.83 9.77 -14.95
CA HIS A 362 3.90 9.58 -13.50
C HIS A 362 2.63 8.91 -13.00
N GLY A 363 2.75 8.09 -11.98
CA GLY A 363 1.58 7.49 -11.36
C GLY A 363 1.83 6.83 -10.02
N ILE A 364 0.77 6.19 -9.54
CA ILE A 364 0.72 5.48 -8.26
C ILE A 364 0.06 4.12 -8.43
N GLY A 365 0.20 3.28 -7.41
CA GLY A 365 -0.38 1.94 -7.38
C GLY A 365 0.52 0.89 -8.03
N GLY A 366 -0.04 -0.30 -8.20
CA GLY A 366 0.72 -1.49 -8.56
C GLY A 366 1.50 -2.12 -7.40
N ALA A 367 2.06 -3.30 -7.63
CA ALA A 367 2.81 -4.05 -6.61
C ALA A 367 4.27 -3.57 -6.53
N ARG A 368 4.83 -3.53 -5.32
CA ARG A 368 6.17 -2.95 -5.05
C ARG A 368 7.26 -3.73 -5.78
N GLY A 369 8.07 -3.05 -6.59
CA GLY A 369 9.09 -3.67 -7.41
C GLY A 369 8.59 -4.38 -8.67
N ALA A 370 7.27 -4.35 -8.95
CA ALA A 370 6.72 -4.85 -10.20
C ALA A 370 7.22 -4.02 -11.39
N ARG A 371 7.32 -4.64 -12.57
CA ARG A 371 7.73 -3.96 -13.80
C ARG A 371 6.52 -3.30 -14.45
N ILE A 372 6.64 -2.05 -14.84
CA ILE A 372 5.61 -1.33 -15.62
C ILE A 372 6.04 -1.32 -17.08
N SER A 373 5.07 -1.54 -17.97
CA SER A 373 5.21 -1.48 -19.42
C SER A 373 4.26 -0.41 -19.96
N LEU A 374 4.82 0.65 -20.55
CA LEU A 374 4.09 1.66 -21.32
C LEU A 374 3.96 1.15 -22.75
N GLN A 375 2.74 0.99 -23.23
CA GLN A 375 2.42 0.35 -24.51
C GLN A 375 1.69 1.29 -25.46
N ASN A 376 1.93 1.12 -26.76
CA ASN A 376 1.13 1.69 -27.84
C ASN A 376 0.54 0.54 -28.66
N GLY A 377 -0.78 0.37 -28.67
CA GLY A 377 -1.43 -0.73 -29.39
C GLY A 377 -0.96 -2.14 -28.99
N GLY A 378 -0.61 -2.34 -27.71
CA GLY A 378 -0.07 -3.61 -27.19
C GLY A 378 1.44 -3.82 -27.37
N VAL A 379 2.15 -2.90 -28.04
CA VAL A 379 3.61 -2.95 -28.20
C VAL A 379 4.26 -2.06 -27.14
N GLU A 380 5.18 -2.61 -26.35
CA GLU A 380 5.95 -1.84 -25.37
C GLU A 380 6.85 -0.80 -26.04
N ILE A 381 6.73 0.45 -25.59
CA ILE A 381 7.56 1.59 -26.01
C ILE A 381 8.41 2.17 -24.86
N GLY A 382 8.07 1.85 -23.61
CA GLY A 382 8.82 2.25 -22.42
C GLY A 382 8.56 1.32 -21.24
N TRP A 383 9.47 1.29 -20.27
CA TRP A 383 9.28 0.48 -19.07
C TRP A 383 9.98 1.09 -17.85
N SER A 384 9.53 0.70 -16.66
CA SER A 384 10.09 1.11 -15.37
C SER A 384 9.74 0.10 -14.27
N PHE A 385 9.95 0.45 -13.00
CA PHE A 385 9.56 -0.34 -11.82
C PHE A 385 8.77 0.51 -10.82
N VAL A 386 7.83 -0.13 -10.10
CA VAL A 386 7.13 0.49 -8.97
C VAL A 386 8.09 0.67 -7.79
N ALA A 387 8.21 1.89 -7.28
CA ALA A 387 9.07 2.22 -6.15
C ALA A 387 8.51 1.68 -4.80
N PRO A 388 9.31 1.58 -3.73
CA PRO A 388 8.86 1.06 -2.44
C PRO A 388 7.72 1.84 -1.76
N ASP A 389 7.49 3.09 -2.16
CA ASP A 389 6.37 3.92 -1.69
C ASP A 389 5.09 3.75 -2.53
N GLY A 390 5.13 2.95 -3.61
CA GLY A 390 4.00 2.75 -4.52
C GLY A 390 3.88 3.81 -5.61
N THR A 391 4.88 4.68 -5.78
CA THR A 391 4.97 5.61 -6.92
C THR A 391 5.72 4.99 -8.10
N TRP A 392 5.54 5.55 -9.29
CA TRP A 392 6.31 5.16 -10.47
C TRP A 392 6.40 6.29 -11.51
N THR A 393 7.45 6.24 -12.33
CA THR A 393 7.62 7.07 -13.51
C THR A 393 8.11 6.24 -14.70
N VAL A 394 7.63 6.52 -15.90
CA VAL A 394 8.05 5.84 -17.14
C VAL A 394 8.06 6.80 -18.32
N THR A 395 8.99 6.61 -19.26
CA THR A 395 9.21 7.45 -20.43
C THR A 395 9.39 6.57 -21.67
N PRO A 396 8.95 6.99 -22.88
CA PRO A 396 9.29 6.30 -24.12
C PRO A 396 10.81 6.13 -24.27
N THR A 397 11.27 4.89 -24.44
CA THR A 397 12.70 4.54 -24.57
C THR A 397 13.33 5.03 -25.87
N VAL A 398 12.50 5.35 -26.87
CA VAL A 398 12.86 5.96 -28.15
C VAL A 398 12.00 7.22 -28.32
N PRO A 399 12.56 8.34 -28.78
CA PRO A 399 11.78 9.54 -29.13
C PRO A 399 10.64 9.22 -30.10
N LEU A 400 9.43 9.65 -29.73
CA LEU A 400 8.25 9.55 -30.56
C LEU A 400 8.35 10.52 -31.75
N THR A 401 7.91 10.09 -32.93
CA THR A 401 7.74 10.98 -34.08
C THR A 401 6.39 11.68 -34.02
N ASP A 402 6.23 12.74 -34.79
CA ASP A 402 4.95 13.42 -34.97
C ASP A 402 3.82 12.44 -35.34
N GLY A 403 2.67 12.61 -34.70
CA GLY A 403 1.52 11.72 -34.81
C GLY A 403 0.69 11.62 -33.53
N SER A 404 -0.39 10.83 -33.61
CA SER A 404 -1.27 10.52 -32.48
C SER A 404 -1.01 9.10 -31.97
N TYR A 405 -0.96 8.95 -30.65
CA TYR A 405 -0.65 7.71 -29.94
C TYR A 405 -1.76 7.42 -28.93
N THR A 406 -2.17 6.15 -28.82
CA THR A 406 -3.09 5.68 -27.78
C THR A 406 -2.31 4.77 -26.84
N LEU A 407 -1.99 5.31 -25.67
CA LEU A 407 -1.03 4.73 -24.75
C LEU A 407 -1.74 4.09 -23.56
N THR A 408 -1.33 2.89 -23.19
CA THR A 408 -1.81 2.16 -22.02
C THR A 408 -0.65 1.69 -21.16
N LEU A 409 -0.91 1.44 -19.88
CA LEU A 409 0.06 0.91 -18.94
C LEU A 409 -0.39 -0.47 -18.47
N VAL A 410 0.54 -1.43 -18.45
CA VAL A 410 0.34 -2.72 -17.78
C VAL A 410 1.44 -2.97 -16.76
N GLN A 411 1.08 -3.64 -15.68
CA GLN A 411 2.02 -4.21 -14.73
C GLN A 411 2.37 -5.64 -15.15
N LEU A 412 3.64 -6.00 -14.97
CA LEU A 412 4.21 -7.33 -15.16
C LEU A 412 4.89 -7.76 -13.86
N HIS A 413 4.41 -8.84 -13.24
CA HIS A 413 5.03 -9.44 -12.07
C HIS A 413 5.30 -10.93 -12.29
N SER A 414 6.35 -11.46 -11.68
CA SER A 414 6.77 -12.87 -11.80
C SER A 414 5.81 -13.90 -11.21
N TYR A 415 4.71 -13.47 -10.59
CA TYR A 415 3.72 -14.32 -9.89
C TYR A 415 2.28 -13.89 -10.19
N GLU A 416 2.02 -12.58 -10.34
CA GLU A 416 0.68 -12.00 -10.59
C GLU A 416 0.29 -11.98 -12.09
N GLY A 417 1.18 -12.44 -12.98
CA GLY A 417 0.96 -12.36 -14.42
C GLY A 417 1.10 -10.94 -14.98
N THR A 418 0.20 -10.58 -15.91
CA THR A 418 0.10 -9.23 -16.49
C THR A 418 -1.23 -8.62 -16.05
N SER A 419 -1.24 -7.36 -15.59
CA SER A 419 -2.51 -6.68 -15.29
C SER A 419 -3.32 -6.42 -16.56
N GLU A 420 -4.62 -6.20 -16.40
CA GLU A 420 -5.38 -5.49 -17.44
C GLU A 420 -4.73 -4.13 -17.75
N PRO A 421 -4.85 -3.61 -18.99
CA PRO A 421 -4.35 -2.28 -19.34
C PRO A 421 -5.07 -1.17 -18.58
N SER A 422 -4.35 -0.10 -18.27
CA SER A 422 -4.95 1.15 -17.78
C SER A 422 -5.94 1.73 -18.80
N GLU A 423 -6.77 2.66 -18.33
CA GLU A 423 -7.47 3.59 -19.22
C GLU A 423 -6.49 4.24 -20.23
N PRO A 424 -6.89 4.42 -21.50
CA PRO A 424 -6.01 4.92 -22.54
C PRO A 424 -5.73 6.42 -22.39
N PHE A 425 -4.46 6.81 -22.50
CA PHE A 425 -4.03 8.20 -22.64
C PHE A 425 -3.78 8.50 -24.12
N HIS A 426 -4.42 9.55 -24.65
CA HIS A 426 -4.23 9.98 -26.03
C HIS A 426 -3.18 11.09 -26.09
N LEU A 427 -2.00 10.76 -26.61
CA LEU A 427 -0.89 11.71 -26.77
C LEU A 427 -0.82 12.16 -28.23
N ILE A 428 -0.73 13.47 -28.47
CA ILE A 428 -0.46 14.03 -29.80
C ILE A 428 0.94 14.66 -29.75
N VAL A 429 1.87 14.11 -30.53
CA VAL A 429 3.20 14.70 -30.73
C VAL A 429 3.16 15.52 -32.02
N ASP A 430 3.50 16.80 -31.92
CA ASP A 430 3.64 17.71 -33.07
C ASP A 430 4.86 18.59 -32.85
N THR A 431 5.91 18.35 -33.64
CA THR A 431 7.15 19.12 -33.65
C THR A 431 7.21 20.10 -34.83
N HIS A 432 6.16 20.18 -35.66
CA HIS A 432 6.09 21.12 -36.77
C HIS A 432 5.88 22.56 -36.29
N VAL A 433 6.97 23.30 -36.22
CA VAL A 433 6.91 24.75 -36.04
C VAL A 433 6.45 25.41 -37.34
N SER A 434 5.34 26.15 -37.29
CA SER A 434 4.87 26.99 -38.39
C SER A 434 5.90 28.08 -38.75
N GLU A 435 6.14 28.29 -40.03
CA GLU A 435 7.08 29.33 -40.49
C GLU A 435 6.65 30.72 -39.99
N PRO A 436 7.59 31.56 -39.54
CA PRO A 436 7.25 32.82 -38.92
C PRO A 436 6.99 33.89 -40.00
N VAL A 437 5.88 34.63 -39.87
CA VAL A 437 5.40 35.59 -40.87
C VAL A 437 5.11 36.96 -40.26
N ILE A 438 5.56 38.03 -40.93
CA ILE A 438 5.13 39.42 -40.63
C ILE A 438 3.69 39.57 -41.15
N LYS A 439 2.75 39.93 -40.29
CA LYS A 439 1.35 40.19 -40.66
C LYS A 439 1.03 41.68 -40.77
N TYR A 440 1.48 42.49 -39.80
CA TYR A 440 1.13 43.91 -39.73
C TYR A 440 2.33 44.78 -39.31
N VAL A 441 2.32 46.03 -39.77
CA VAL A 441 3.23 47.09 -39.30
C VAL A 441 2.38 48.24 -38.78
N TRP A 442 2.59 48.65 -37.53
CA TRP A 442 1.76 49.67 -36.87
C TRP A 442 2.53 50.98 -36.72
N SER A 443 1.84 52.08 -36.99
CA SER A 443 2.38 53.44 -36.90
C SER A 443 2.45 54.00 -35.47
N ALA A 444 1.92 53.29 -34.47
CA ALA A 444 1.98 53.66 -33.05
C ALA A 444 2.78 52.65 -32.20
N ALA A 445 3.17 53.05 -30.99
CA ALA A 445 4.09 52.28 -30.14
C ALA A 445 3.44 51.11 -29.37
N GLU A 446 2.12 51.11 -29.20
CA GLU A 446 1.29 50.03 -28.63
C GLU A 446 -0.12 50.20 -29.23
N PRO A 447 -0.89 49.12 -29.47
CA PRO A 447 -2.30 49.23 -29.86
C PRO A 447 -3.16 49.57 -28.62
N SER A 448 -3.28 50.86 -28.31
CA SER A 448 -4.35 51.35 -27.41
C SER A 448 -5.72 51.17 -28.06
N ALA A 449 -6.79 51.15 -27.25
CA ALA A 449 -8.14 50.70 -27.62
C ALA A 449 -8.96 51.58 -28.61
N GLU A 450 -8.32 52.22 -29.58
CA GLU A 450 -8.94 52.82 -30.77
C GLU A 450 -8.19 52.35 -32.03
N PRO A 451 -8.87 52.16 -33.18
CA PRO A 451 -8.27 51.50 -34.34
C PRO A 451 -7.23 52.37 -35.06
N VAL A 452 -5.97 52.26 -34.63
CA VAL A 452 -4.82 52.79 -35.38
C VAL A 452 -4.62 51.96 -36.64
N LYS A 453 -4.83 52.56 -37.80
CA LYS A 453 -4.75 51.93 -39.12
C LYS A 453 -3.40 51.19 -39.32
N PRO A 454 -3.39 49.86 -39.59
CA PRO A 454 -2.16 49.16 -39.90
C PRO A 454 -1.59 49.66 -41.23
N VAL A 455 -0.29 49.89 -41.27
CA VAL A 455 0.47 50.10 -42.50
C VAL A 455 0.66 48.72 -43.12
N PHE A 456 -0.11 48.42 -44.17
CA PHE A 456 0.09 47.19 -44.96
C PHE A 456 1.53 47.13 -45.51
N ALA A 457 2.04 45.92 -45.72
CA ALA A 457 3.46 45.54 -45.82
C ALA A 457 4.29 46.14 -46.99
N THR A 458 3.85 47.24 -47.61
CA THR A 458 4.54 48.02 -48.65
C THR A 458 4.32 49.53 -48.51
N GLY A 459 3.86 50.03 -47.36
CA GLY A 459 3.47 51.43 -47.15
C GLY A 459 4.59 52.38 -46.72
N GLU A 460 4.19 53.63 -46.44
CA GLU A 460 5.05 54.70 -45.93
C GLU A 460 4.57 55.14 -44.53
N THR A 461 5.50 55.56 -43.65
CA THR A 461 5.15 56.08 -42.33
C THR A 461 6.18 57.10 -41.81
N ASN A 462 5.74 58.04 -41.00
CA ASN A 462 6.63 58.96 -40.27
C ASN A 462 7.05 58.42 -38.88
N ASN A 463 6.57 57.24 -38.46
CA ASN A 463 7.05 56.62 -37.23
C ASN A 463 8.37 55.90 -37.46
N THR A 464 9.45 56.44 -36.90
CA THR A 464 10.81 55.87 -36.93
C THR A 464 11.00 54.60 -36.09
N ARG A 465 9.98 54.17 -35.33
CA ARG A 465 9.94 52.93 -34.52
C ARG A 465 8.56 52.26 -34.62
N PRO A 466 8.20 51.69 -35.78
CA PRO A 466 6.94 50.98 -35.93
C PRO A 466 6.93 49.69 -35.08
N VAL A 467 5.76 49.28 -34.59
CA VAL A 467 5.57 47.90 -34.09
C VAL A 467 5.40 47.00 -35.31
N ILE A 468 6.14 45.90 -35.37
CA ILE A 468 5.98 44.86 -36.38
C ILE A 468 5.38 43.66 -35.66
N SER A 469 4.22 43.20 -36.11
CA SER A 469 3.55 42.04 -35.53
C SER A 469 3.33 40.93 -36.54
N GLY A 470 3.21 39.72 -36.03
CA GLY A 470 3.18 38.52 -36.85
C GLY A 470 2.72 37.28 -36.11
N ALA A 471 2.86 36.15 -36.78
CA ALA A 471 2.52 34.82 -36.26
C ALA A 471 3.60 33.79 -36.62
N GLY A 472 3.54 32.62 -36.01
CA GLY A 472 4.44 31.50 -36.26
C GLY A 472 5.81 31.65 -35.58
N GLY A 473 6.69 30.67 -35.82
CA GLY A 473 8.01 30.58 -35.17
C GLY A 473 8.05 29.74 -33.90
N GLY A 474 6.90 29.20 -33.46
CA GLY A 474 6.78 28.29 -32.33
C GLY A 474 6.72 29.01 -30.98
N ALA A 475 5.79 28.60 -30.12
CA ALA A 475 5.57 29.25 -28.82
C ALA A 475 6.83 29.22 -27.94
N GLY A 476 7.17 30.35 -27.34
CA GLY A 476 8.37 30.51 -26.49
C GLY A 476 9.69 30.69 -27.25
N SER A 477 9.71 30.58 -28.58
CA SER A 477 10.88 30.91 -29.41
C SER A 477 11.18 32.42 -29.43
N THR A 478 12.39 32.78 -29.82
CA THR A 478 12.80 34.18 -30.03
C THR A 478 12.69 34.58 -31.50
N ILE A 479 11.88 35.59 -31.78
CA ILE A 479 11.86 36.33 -33.05
C ILE A 479 13.00 37.35 -33.05
N ARG A 480 13.81 37.35 -34.11
CA ARG A 480 14.86 38.33 -34.38
C ARG A 480 14.44 39.18 -35.57
N LEU A 481 14.08 40.43 -35.32
CA LEU A 481 13.79 41.42 -36.36
C LEU A 481 15.10 41.93 -36.97
N MET A 482 15.23 41.80 -38.28
CA MET A 482 16.35 42.25 -39.07
C MET A 482 15.92 43.34 -40.06
N ASP A 483 16.75 44.35 -40.27
CA ASP A 483 16.70 45.22 -41.44
C ASP A 483 18.01 45.06 -42.22
N ARG A 484 17.94 44.72 -43.51
CA ARG A 484 19.12 44.50 -44.38
C ARG A 484 20.19 43.58 -43.73
N ASN A 485 19.75 42.52 -43.05
CA ASN A 485 20.53 41.54 -42.26
C ASN A 485 21.13 42.03 -40.92
N ALA A 486 20.94 43.29 -40.51
CA ALA A 486 21.30 43.76 -39.17
C ALA A 486 20.12 43.53 -38.21
N ILE A 487 20.36 42.92 -37.05
CA ILE A 487 19.31 42.71 -36.03
C ILE A 487 19.02 44.05 -35.37
N ILE A 488 17.77 44.49 -35.49
CA ILE A 488 17.28 45.76 -34.95
C ILE A 488 16.29 45.57 -33.80
N GLY A 489 15.73 44.38 -33.59
CA GLY A 489 14.84 44.10 -32.45
C GLY A 489 14.68 42.61 -32.17
N THR A 490 14.15 42.26 -31.01
CA THR A 490 13.84 40.88 -30.62
C THR A 490 12.55 40.80 -29.79
N ALA A 491 11.78 39.74 -29.95
CA ALA A 491 10.61 39.43 -29.14
C ALA A 491 10.47 37.92 -28.90
N THR A 492 9.67 37.53 -27.91
CA THR A 492 9.32 36.13 -27.67
C THR A 492 7.95 35.82 -28.28
N VAL A 493 7.80 34.66 -28.92
CA VAL A 493 6.51 34.19 -29.44
C VAL A 493 5.60 33.77 -28.28
N ALA A 494 4.37 34.28 -28.26
CA ALA A 494 3.36 33.96 -27.28
C ALA A 494 2.82 32.53 -27.44
N ALA A 495 2.01 32.06 -26.48
CA ALA A 495 1.48 30.69 -26.46
C ALA A 495 0.51 30.39 -27.63
N ASP A 496 -0.15 31.42 -28.16
CA ASP A 496 -1.02 31.38 -29.33
C ASP A 496 -0.26 31.49 -30.67
N GLY A 497 1.08 31.54 -30.63
CA GLY A 497 1.93 31.69 -31.79
C GLY A 497 2.05 33.13 -32.33
N THR A 498 1.50 34.14 -31.65
CA THR A 498 1.62 35.56 -32.04
C THR A 498 2.86 36.24 -31.46
N TRP A 499 3.28 37.36 -32.05
CA TRP A 499 4.39 38.16 -31.54
C TRP A 499 4.33 39.62 -32.02
N ASN A 500 4.91 40.53 -31.21
CA ASN A 500 5.07 41.97 -31.49
C ASN A 500 6.53 42.37 -31.22
N VAL A 501 7.17 43.12 -32.12
CA VAL A 501 8.56 43.58 -31.96
C VAL A 501 8.76 44.99 -32.52
N GLN A 502 9.60 45.80 -31.87
CA GLN A 502 9.98 47.14 -32.34
C GLN A 502 11.47 47.23 -32.66
N PRO A 503 11.89 48.14 -33.57
CA PRO A 503 13.27 48.58 -33.68
C PRO A 503 13.78 49.20 -32.35
N THR A 504 14.95 48.73 -31.92
CA THR A 504 15.65 49.14 -30.68
C THR A 504 16.31 50.52 -30.85
N ALA A 505 16.70 50.88 -32.07
CA ALA A 505 17.09 52.22 -32.49
C ALA A 505 15.99 52.85 -33.36
N ALA A 506 15.96 54.19 -33.45
CA ALA A 506 15.10 54.87 -34.42
C ALA A 506 15.68 54.66 -35.84
N LEU A 507 14.79 54.35 -36.78
CA LEU A 507 15.11 54.21 -38.20
C LEU A 507 15.26 55.60 -38.85
N SER A 508 16.06 55.68 -39.91
CA SER A 508 16.26 56.89 -40.72
C SER A 508 15.21 56.99 -41.81
N ASP A 509 15.00 58.20 -42.38
CA ASP A 509 14.21 58.33 -43.61
C ASP A 509 14.76 57.45 -44.75
N GLY A 510 13.86 56.88 -45.55
CA GLY A 510 14.14 55.99 -46.67
C GLY A 510 13.53 54.58 -46.54
N VAL A 511 13.79 53.73 -47.55
CA VAL A 511 13.20 52.39 -47.65
C VAL A 511 13.98 51.38 -46.80
N HIS A 512 13.33 50.80 -45.79
CA HIS A 512 13.82 49.67 -44.99
C HIS A 512 13.28 48.34 -45.54
N SER A 513 14.01 47.25 -45.28
CA SER A 513 13.64 45.90 -45.75
C SER A 513 13.78 44.91 -44.61
N PHE A 514 12.64 44.62 -43.99
CA PHE A 514 12.54 43.80 -42.80
C PHE A 514 12.42 42.32 -43.13
N THR A 515 13.20 41.50 -42.44
CA THR A 515 12.97 40.06 -42.32
C THR A 515 12.93 39.70 -40.85
N ILE A 516 12.28 38.59 -40.51
CA ILE A 516 12.33 38.02 -39.17
C ILE A 516 12.84 36.58 -39.23
N VAL A 517 13.58 36.18 -38.20
CA VAL A 517 14.08 34.81 -38.01
C VAL A 517 13.61 34.30 -36.66
N ALA A 518 12.91 33.17 -36.64
CA ALA A 518 12.56 32.46 -35.41
C ALA A 518 13.71 31.54 -35.00
N VAL A 519 14.07 31.59 -33.72
CA VAL A 519 15.16 30.78 -33.14
C VAL A 519 14.65 30.11 -31.86
N ASP A 520 14.88 28.81 -31.74
CA ASP A 520 14.52 28.07 -30.54
C ASP A 520 15.43 28.41 -29.34
N LYS A 521 15.11 27.83 -28.19
CA LYS A 521 15.85 28.05 -26.95
C LYS A 521 17.28 27.50 -26.96
N ALA A 522 17.62 26.60 -27.88
CA ALA A 522 18.95 26.06 -28.09
C ALA A 522 19.78 26.88 -29.11
N GLY A 523 19.19 27.88 -29.75
CA GLY A 523 19.84 28.72 -30.77
C GLY A 523 19.72 28.21 -32.20
N LYS A 524 18.93 27.14 -32.45
CA LYS A 524 18.66 26.62 -33.80
C LYS A 524 17.61 27.51 -34.47
N VAL A 525 17.86 27.84 -35.74
CA VAL A 525 16.89 28.57 -36.58
C VAL A 525 15.74 27.63 -36.94
N LEU A 526 14.51 28.08 -36.65
CA LEU A 526 13.27 27.36 -36.93
C LEU A 526 12.67 27.76 -38.29
N GLY A 527 12.92 28.98 -38.74
CA GLY A 527 12.46 29.51 -40.03
C GLY A 527 12.77 31.00 -40.18
N ALA A 528 12.60 31.53 -41.38
CA ALA A 528 12.76 32.94 -41.68
C ALA A 528 11.66 33.42 -42.63
N SER A 529 11.18 34.65 -42.45
CA SER A 529 10.12 35.21 -43.31
C SER A 529 10.65 35.67 -44.67
N SER A 530 9.73 35.80 -45.63
CA SER A 530 9.88 36.73 -46.75
C SER A 530 10.16 38.16 -46.27
N ALA A 531 10.83 38.95 -47.10
CA ALA A 531 11.14 40.35 -46.78
C ALA A 531 9.93 41.28 -47.01
N VAL A 532 9.74 42.22 -46.08
CA VAL A 532 8.70 43.26 -46.09
C VAL A 532 9.37 44.62 -46.25
N ALA A 533 8.84 45.50 -47.09
CA ALA A 533 9.40 46.82 -47.36
C ALA A 533 8.56 47.92 -46.70
N LEU A 534 9.23 48.93 -46.11
CA LEU A 534 8.58 50.09 -45.49
C LEU A 534 9.40 51.34 -45.77
N THR A 535 8.77 52.41 -46.26
CA THR A 535 9.43 53.72 -46.34
C THR A 535 9.21 54.49 -45.04
N ILE A 536 10.29 54.97 -44.43
CA ILE A 536 10.21 56.00 -43.39
C ILE A 536 10.31 57.37 -44.08
N ASP A 537 9.36 58.27 -43.83
CA ASP A 537 9.42 59.67 -44.27
C ASP A 537 8.94 60.60 -43.14
N THR A 538 9.87 61.33 -42.54
CA THR A 538 9.59 62.33 -41.50
C THR A 538 9.50 63.77 -42.02
N LEU A 539 9.59 63.99 -43.34
CA LEU A 539 9.64 65.32 -43.94
C LEU A 539 8.24 65.85 -44.32
N TYR A 540 7.87 67.01 -43.78
CA TYR A 540 6.64 67.71 -44.14
C TYR A 540 6.81 68.48 -45.46
N ASN A 541 6.03 68.11 -46.48
CA ASN A 541 6.14 68.65 -47.85
C ASN A 541 4.97 69.59 -48.26
N GLY A 542 4.26 70.18 -47.30
CA GLY A 542 3.18 71.15 -47.56
C GLY A 542 3.67 72.60 -47.77
N PRO A 543 2.95 73.45 -48.53
CA PRO A 543 3.31 74.85 -48.71
C PRO A 543 3.04 75.70 -47.46
N ASP A 544 3.98 76.61 -47.15
CA ASP A 544 3.98 77.52 -46.00
C ASP A 544 2.86 78.60 -46.13
N PRO A 545 2.02 78.87 -45.10
CA PRO A 545 0.87 79.75 -45.23
C PRO A 545 1.24 81.25 -45.22
N GLU A 546 0.91 81.94 -46.31
CA GLU A 546 1.16 83.38 -46.50
C GLU A 546 0.19 84.27 -45.68
N VAL A 547 0.71 85.34 -45.08
CA VAL A 547 -0.03 86.23 -44.16
C VAL A 547 -0.49 87.51 -44.87
N ALA A 548 -1.77 87.86 -44.74
CA ALA A 548 -2.35 89.13 -45.22
C ALA A 548 -3.08 89.92 -44.10
N PRO A 549 -3.10 91.27 -44.13
CA PRO A 549 -3.54 92.11 -43.01
C PRO A 549 -5.06 92.42 -42.99
N VAL A 550 -5.54 92.86 -41.81
CA VAL A 550 -6.97 93.02 -41.45
C VAL A 550 -7.41 94.49 -41.41
N THR A 551 -8.66 94.79 -41.79
CA THR A 551 -9.37 96.04 -41.39
C THR A 551 -10.89 95.84 -41.19
N ASP A 552 -11.35 96.20 -39.97
CA ASP A 552 -12.70 96.51 -39.45
C ASP A 552 -13.99 95.71 -39.78
N GLN A 553 -14.49 95.05 -38.71
CA GLN A 553 -15.85 95.04 -38.10
C GLN A 553 -17.17 95.02 -38.93
N PRO A 554 -18.29 94.49 -38.35
CA PRO A 554 -18.41 93.38 -37.40
C PRO A 554 -19.59 92.42 -37.73
N GLY A 555 -19.35 91.11 -37.71
CA GLY A 555 -20.41 90.10 -37.82
C GLY A 555 -19.86 88.73 -37.47
N VAL A 556 -20.34 88.13 -36.37
CA VAL A 556 -19.73 86.92 -35.80
C VAL A 556 -20.11 85.69 -36.62
N ALA A 557 -19.15 85.11 -37.32
CA ALA A 557 -19.23 83.77 -37.91
C ALA A 557 -18.02 82.96 -37.44
N TYR A 558 -18.27 81.82 -36.80
CA TYR A 558 -17.24 80.85 -36.45
C TYR A 558 -16.83 80.05 -37.70
N PRO A 559 -15.57 79.58 -37.81
CA PRO A 559 -15.11 78.81 -38.97
C PRO A 559 -15.75 77.41 -39.06
N PRO A 560 -15.73 76.76 -40.24
CA PRO A 560 -16.12 75.37 -40.37
C PRO A 560 -15.21 74.46 -39.54
N ILE A 561 -15.79 73.38 -38.99
CA ILE A 561 -15.16 72.48 -38.02
C ILE A 561 -14.68 71.20 -38.74
N GLU A 562 -13.47 70.75 -38.41
CA GLU A 562 -12.92 69.46 -38.87
C GLU A 562 -13.62 68.25 -38.20
N VAL A 563 -13.57 67.09 -38.86
CA VAL A 563 -14.38 65.88 -38.59
C VAL A 563 -14.28 65.31 -37.15
N ALA A 564 -13.29 65.73 -36.36
CA ALA A 564 -12.96 65.16 -35.04
C ALA A 564 -13.96 65.41 -33.88
N SER A 565 -15.16 65.99 -34.12
CA SER A 565 -16.12 66.30 -33.03
C SER A 565 -17.60 66.07 -33.37
N VAL A 566 -17.92 65.04 -34.17
CA VAL A 566 -19.31 64.66 -34.48
C VAL A 566 -19.62 63.24 -33.99
N THR A 567 -19.94 63.09 -32.70
CA THR A 567 -20.48 61.86 -32.12
C THR A 567 -22.00 61.94 -31.98
N GLY A 568 -22.71 61.35 -32.93
CA GLY A 568 -24.18 61.30 -32.91
C GLY A 568 -24.76 60.33 -33.94
N THR A 569 -25.69 59.49 -33.51
CA THR A 569 -26.42 58.50 -34.32
C THR A 569 -27.52 59.13 -35.19
N ASN A 570 -27.46 60.44 -35.44
CA ASN A 570 -28.54 61.20 -36.09
C ASN A 570 -28.13 61.57 -37.51
N TRP A 571 -28.83 60.95 -38.47
CA TRP A 571 -28.65 61.16 -39.89
C TRP A 571 -29.69 62.13 -40.43
N SER A 572 -29.31 62.98 -41.39
CA SER A 572 -30.26 63.71 -42.24
C SER A 572 -30.13 63.25 -43.68
N PHE A 573 -31.28 62.93 -44.29
CA PHE A 573 -31.37 62.48 -45.68
C PHE A 573 -32.01 63.57 -46.52
N THR A 574 -31.38 63.93 -47.65
CA THR A 574 -32.03 64.72 -48.70
C THR A 574 -32.38 63.82 -49.87
N ASP A 575 -33.68 63.76 -50.18
CA ASP A 575 -34.23 63.08 -51.35
C ASP A 575 -34.04 63.96 -52.61
N SER A 576 -33.50 63.38 -53.67
CA SER A 576 -33.40 64.01 -54.98
C SER A 576 -33.87 63.04 -56.07
N LEU A 577 -34.73 63.52 -56.97
CA LEU A 577 -35.25 62.70 -58.06
C LEU A 577 -34.25 62.68 -59.22
N SER A 578 -33.67 61.52 -59.51
CA SER A 578 -32.81 61.35 -60.69
C SER A 578 -33.61 61.47 -61.99
N ALA A 579 -32.94 61.82 -63.09
CA ALA A 579 -33.57 61.95 -64.40
C ALA A 579 -34.19 60.64 -64.96
N GLY A 580 -33.92 59.49 -64.31
CA GLY A 580 -34.50 58.18 -64.64
C GLY A 580 -35.75 57.80 -63.82
N GLY A 581 -36.17 58.61 -62.85
CA GLY A 581 -37.33 58.33 -61.98
C GLY A 581 -37.01 57.60 -60.68
N ASN A 582 -35.75 57.25 -60.43
CA ASN A 582 -35.31 56.69 -59.15
C ASN A 582 -35.02 57.82 -58.15
N HIS A 583 -35.36 57.60 -56.87
CA HIS A 583 -35.01 58.48 -55.78
C HIS A 583 -33.56 58.22 -55.34
N VAL A 584 -32.75 59.27 -55.33
CA VAL A 584 -31.35 59.25 -54.84
C VAL A 584 -31.33 59.99 -53.51
N TYR A 585 -31.01 59.25 -52.45
CA TYR A 585 -30.92 59.76 -51.10
C TYR A 585 -29.46 60.08 -50.78
N THR A 586 -29.19 61.33 -50.44
CA THR A 586 -27.89 61.78 -49.94
C THR A 586 -27.93 61.82 -48.42
N ALA A 587 -27.05 61.06 -47.75
CA ALA A 587 -26.98 60.99 -46.30
C ALA A 587 -25.85 61.89 -45.75
N HIS A 588 -26.17 62.71 -44.75
CA HIS A 588 -25.21 63.51 -43.99
C HIS A 588 -25.26 63.16 -42.50
N VAL A 589 -24.11 63.15 -41.84
CA VAL A 589 -24.02 63.00 -40.38
C VAL A 589 -24.34 64.35 -39.72
N VAL A 590 -25.18 64.34 -38.68
CA VAL A 590 -25.60 65.56 -37.98
C VAL A 590 -25.14 65.56 -36.53
N ASN A 591 -24.46 66.63 -36.12
CA ASN A 591 -24.05 66.79 -34.73
C ASN A 591 -25.23 67.11 -33.79
N GLN A 592 -25.00 67.07 -32.47
CA GLN A 592 -26.02 67.35 -31.45
C GLN A 592 -26.59 68.79 -31.47
N LEU A 593 -26.08 69.66 -32.34
CA LEU A 593 -26.52 71.04 -32.55
C LEU A 593 -27.24 71.24 -33.91
N GLY A 594 -27.43 70.18 -34.70
CA GLY A 594 -28.18 70.23 -35.97
C GLY A 594 -27.37 70.62 -37.20
N GLN A 595 -26.03 70.47 -37.18
CA GLN A 595 -25.13 70.84 -38.28
C GLN A 595 -24.64 69.60 -39.05
N THR A 596 -24.62 69.67 -40.38
CA THR A 596 -24.33 68.56 -41.32
C THR A 596 -22.85 68.45 -41.72
N SER A 597 -22.38 67.22 -41.92
CA SER A 597 -21.05 66.90 -42.50
C SER A 597 -20.87 67.37 -43.96
N SER A 598 -19.62 67.64 -44.34
CA SER A 598 -19.23 67.91 -45.75
C SER A 598 -19.05 66.65 -46.59
N GLU A 599 -18.85 65.49 -45.95
CA GLU A 599 -18.88 64.18 -46.59
C GLU A 599 -20.30 63.60 -46.58
N SER A 600 -20.64 62.81 -47.60
CA SER A 600 -21.98 62.27 -47.83
C SER A 600 -21.98 60.96 -48.62
N ALA A 601 -22.90 60.04 -48.31
CA ALA A 601 -23.19 58.86 -49.13
C ALA A 601 -24.35 59.14 -50.11
N GLU A 602 -24.33 58.53 -51.29
CA GLU A 602 -25.49 58.46 -52.18
C GLU A 602 -25.95 57.00 -52.33
N PHE A 603 -27.25 56.74 -52.15
CA PHE A 603 -27.88 55.45 -52.49
C PHE A 603 -29.21 55.66 -53.20
N SER A 604 -29.63 54.67 -54.00
CA SER A 604 -30.84 54.75 -54.84
C SER A 604 -31.93 53.80 -54.34
N LEU A 605 -33.15 54.30 -54.16
CA LEU A 605 -34.35 53.51 -53.92
C LEU A 605 -35.38 53.75 -55.04
N ASN A 606 -36.20 52.74 -55.35
CA ASN A 606 -37.12 52.80 -56.49
C ASN A 606 -38.48 53.49 -56.21
N VAL A 607 -38.84 53.82 -54.95
CA VAL A 607 -40.10 54.52 -54.62
C VAL A 607 -40.06 55.29 -53.28
N LEU A 608 -40.97 56.26 -53.13
CA LEU A 608 -41.18 57.10 -51.92
C LEU A 608 -41.52 56.29 -50.65
N PRO A 609 -41.26 56.84 -49.45
CA PRO A 609 -40.59 56.06 -48.40
C PRO A 609 -41.52 55.60 -47.27
N ASN A 610 -41.25 54.40 -46.77
CA ASN A 610 -41.71 53.91 -45.47
C ASN A 610 -40.56 53.28 -44.64
N PHE A 611 -39.29 53.62 -44.90
CA PHE A 611 -38.17 53.11 -44.10
C PHE A 611 -37.93 54.00 -42.86
N THR A 612 -37.50 53.39 -41.76
CA THR A 612 -37.18 54.08 -40.50
C THR A 612 -35.81 53.64 -40.00
N ILE A 613 -35.04 54.60 -39.49
CA ILE A 613 -33.82 54.34 -38.74
C ILE A 613 -34.06 54.84 -37.32
N SER A 614 -33.96 53.95 -36.33
CA SER A 614 -34.25 54.25 -34.93
C SER A 614 -33.23 53.57 -34.03
N GLY A 615 -32.22 54.33 -33.60
CA GLY A 615 -31.04 53.77 -32.92
C GLY A 615 -30.23 52.88 -33.88
N ASN A 616 -29.89 51.68 -33.42
CA ASN A 616 -29.04 50.72 -34.16
C ASN A 616 -29.86 49.81 -35.11
N VAL A 617 -31.11 50.16 -35.42
CA VAL A 617 -32.02 49.37 -36.27
C VAL A 617 -32.42 50.15 -37.52
N PHE A 618 -32.20 49.54 -38.68
CA PHE A 618 -32.71 49.97 -39.98
C PHE A 618 -33.92 49.10 -40.33
N SER A 619 -35.09 49.67 -40.62
CA SER A 619 -36.29 48.91 -41.00
C SER A 619 -36.96 49.41 -42.28
N PHE A 620 -37.49 48.49 -43.08
CA PHE A 620 -38.33 48.78 -44.25
C PHE A 620 -39.82 48.81 -43.89
N GLY A 621 -40.63 49.46 -44.73
CA GLY A 621 -42.09 49.40 -44.68
C GLY A 621 -42.67 48.69 -45.90
N GLU A 622 -44.00 48.71 -46.05
CA GLU A 622 -44.69 47.94 -47.09
C GLU A 622 -44.14 48.19 -48.52
N GLY A 623 -43.95 47.11 -49.28
CA GLY A 623 -43.39 47.12 -50.64
C GLY A 623 -42.27 46.11 -50.83
N ASN A 624 -41.82 45.95 -52.08
CA ASN A 624 -40.62 45.18 -52.42
C ASN A 624 -39.44 46.15 -52.58
N HIS A 625 -38.46 46.08 -51.69
CA HIS A 625 -37.31 46.99 -51.66
C HIS A 625 -36.00 46.30 -52.02
N THR A 626 -34.99 47.09 -52.40
CA THR A 626 -33.63 46.60 -52.59
C THR A 626 -32.65 47.60 -51.99
N LEU A 627 -31.86 47.14 -51.02
CA LEU A 627 -30.76 47.89 -50.42
C LEU A 627 -29.45 47.23 -50.80
N ASP A 628 -28.55 48.01 -51.34
CA ASP A 628 -27.30 47.55 -51.93
C ASP A 628 -26.15 48.26 -51.24
N LEU A 629 -25.70 47.70 -50.10
CA LEU A 629 -24.67 48.34 -49.28
C LEU A 629 -23.27 48.20 -49.91
N THR A 630 -23.10 47.31 -50.88
CA THR A 630 -21.86 47.12 -51.66
C THR A 630 -21.39 48.36 -52.45
N LYS A 631 -22.20 49.42 -52.47
CA LYS A 631 -21.94 50.71 -53.11
C LYS A 631 -21.65 51.83 -52.10
N VAL A 632 -21.72 51.54 -50.81
CA VAL A 632 -21.40 52.47 -49.72
C VAL A 632 -19.89 52.39 -49.47
N PRO A 633 -19.18 53.53 -49.34
CA PRO A 633 -17.76 53.51 -49.00
C PRO A 633 -17.49 52.94 -47.59
N ASP A 634 -16.43 52.14 -47.46
CA ASP A 634 -15.96 51.56 -46.20
C ASP A 634 -15.85 52.61 -45.07
N GLY A 635 -16.24 52.20 -43.87
CA GLY A 635 -16.21 53.00 -42.63
C GLY A 635 -17.36 54.00 -42.46
N LEU A 636 -18.25 54.14 -43.45
CA LEU A 636 -19.33 55.15 -43.42
C LEU A 636 -20.58 54.72 -42.64
N LEU A 637 -20.79 53.42 -42.43
CA LEU A 637 -21.90 52.85 -41.65
C LEU A 637 -21.37 52.03 -40.47
N SER A 638 -21.12 52.69 -39.34
CA SER A 638 -20.65 52.02 -38.11
C SER A 638 -21.70 51.98 -37.01
N GLY A 639 -21.75 50.88 -36.25
CA GLY A 639 -22.60 50.73 -35.05
C GLY A 639 -24.04 50.25 -35.31
N VAL A 640 -24.32 49.67 -36.48
CA VAL A 640 -25.62 49.08 -36.82
C VAL A 640 -25.56 47.57 -36.56
N GLU A 641 -26.08 47.15 -35.41
CA GLU A 641 -26.05 45.74 -34.99
C GLU A 641 -27.21 44.90 -35.55
N THR A 642 -28.26 45.53 -36.09
CA THR A 642 -29.44 44.83 -36.64
C THR A 642 -30.05 45.56 -37.83
N ILE A 643 -30.29 44.81 -38.90
CA ILE A 643 -31.06 45.24 -40.07
C ILE A 643 -32.35 44.42 -40.11
N ASP A 644 -33.48 45.07 -40.23
CA ASP A 644 -34.81 44.45 -40.27
C ASP A 644 -35.45 44.65 -41.65
N ILE A 645 -35.54 43.56 -42.41
CA ILE A 645 -36.10 43.53 -43.77
C ILE A 645 -37.50 42.89 -43.83
N GLY A 646 -38.09 42.48 -42.70
CA GLY A 646 -39.36 41.73 -42.62
C GLY A 646 -40.65 42.53 -42.84
N GLY A 647 -40.65 43.44 -43.83
CA GLY A 647 -41.82 44.21 -44.25
C GLY A 647 -42.79 43.42 -45.13
N ASN A 648 -43.98 43.97 -45.39
CA ASN A 648 -44.94 43.38 -46.35
C ASN A 648 -44.42 43.49 -47.80
N GLY A 649 -43.64 42.50 -48.25
CA GLY A 649 -43.17 42.35 -49.64
C GLY A 649 -41.79 41.70 -49.71
N ALA A 650 -41.42 41.22 -50.90
CA ALA A 650 -40.14 40.54 -51.10
C ALA A 650 -38.98 41.54 -51.17
N ASN A 651 -38.21 41.67 -50.09
CA ASN A 651 -37.09 42.60 -49.99
C ASN A 651 -35.76 41.91 -50.35
N THR A 652 -34.77 42.73 -50.67
CA THR A 652 -33.42 42.27 -50.98
C THR A 652 -32.41 43.15 -50.27
N ILE A 653 -31.46 42.53 -49.57
CA ILE A 653 -30.22 43.19 -49.16
C ILE A 653 -29.02 42.54 -49.85
N ASN A 654 -28.12 43.37 -50.37
CA ASN A 654 -26.80 42.93 -50.83
C ASN A 654 -25.74 43.51 -49.89
N LEU A 655 -24.84 42.66 -49.43
CA LEU A 655 -23.70 42.96 -48.56
C LEU A 655 -22.44 42.31 -49.15
N ASN A 656 -21.29 42.92 -48.89
CA ASN A 656 -19.98 42.29 -49.05
C ASN A 656 -19.27 42.16 -47.68
N GLU A 657 -18.10 41.51 -47.65
CA GLU A 657 -17.32 41.30 -46.42
C GLU A 657 -16.96 42.59 -45.66
N HIS A 658 -16.63 43.68 -46.37
CA HIS A 658 -16.31 44.98 -45.79
C HIS A 658 -17.55 45.62 -45.15
N ASP A 659 -18.71 45.57 -45.82
CA ASP A 659 -19.99 46.08 -45.30
C ASP A 659 -20.30 45.44 -43.93
N VAL A 660 -20.12 44.11 -43.82
CA VAL A 660 -20.37 43.39 -42.55
C VAL A 660 -19.38 43.80 -41.46
N LEU A 661 -18.09 43.95 -41.78
CA LEU A 661 -17.06 44.38 -40.83
C LEU A 661 -17.32 45.79 -40.28
N ASP A 662 -17.70 46.74 -41.14
CA ASP A 662 -17.97 48.13 -40.75
C ASP A 662 -19.22 48.25 -39.87
N LEU A 663 -20.31 47.58 -40.25
CA LEU A 663 -21.56 47.58 -39.50
C LEU A 663 -21.37 46.94 -38.11
N SER A 664 -20.63 45.83 -38.06
CA SER A 664 -20.45 45.00 -36.86
C SER A 664 -19.28 45.43 -35.95
N ALA A 665 -18.58 46.52 -36.25
CA ALA A 665 -17.30 46.93 -35.64
C ALA A 665 -17.22 46.91 -34.09
N THR A 666 -18.35 47.01 -33.38
CA THR A 666 -18.40 46.91 -31.91
C THR A 666 -18.20 45.49 -31.37
N ASN A 667 -18.74 44.47 -32.05
CA ASN A 667 -18.93 43.11 -31.52
C ASN A 667 -18.67 41.98 -32.54
N GLN A 668 -18.32 42.29 -33.80
CA GLN A 668 -18.18 41.34 -34.92
C GLN A 668 -19.43 40.47 -35.21
N ILE A 669 -20.60 40.98 -34.82
CA ILE A 669 -21.91 40.36 -35.03
C ILE A 669 -22.80 41.33 -35.80
N LEU A 670 -23.36 40.87 -36.93
CA LEU A 670 -24.45 41.55 -37.65
C LEU A 670 -25.69 40.65 -37.65
N LYS A 671 -26.87 41.21 -37.34
CA LYS A 671 -28.15 40.48 -37.40
C LYS A 671 -29.02 40.99 -38.55
N ILE A 672 -29.65 40.08 -39.27
CA ILE A 672 -30.60 40.38 -40.35
C ILE A 672 -31.92 39.66 -40.04
N LYS A 673 -32.97 40.43 -39.76
CA LYS A 673 -34.35 39.95 -39.54
C LYS A 673 -35.16 40.04 -40.82
N GLY A 674 -36.06 39.10 -41.07
CA GLY A 674 -36.86 39.09 -42.32
C GLY A 674 -37.89 37.97 -42.37
N THR A 675 -38.63 37.91 -43.48
CA THR A 675 -39.65 36.88 -43.75
C THR A 675 -39.25 36.00 -44.94
N GLY A 676 -39.97 34.89 -45.13
CA GLY A 676 -39.59 33.85 -46.10
C GLY A 676 -39.64 34.21 -47.58
N ASP A 677 -40.14 35.39 -47.92
CA ASP A 677 -40.12 36.02 -49.24
C ASP A 677 -38.95 36.99 -49.47
N ASP A 678 -38.16 37.30 -48.43
CA ASP A 678 -36.96 38.13 -48.53
C ASP A 678 -35.77 37.38 -49.14
N THR A 679 -34.72 38.13 -49.49
CA THR A 679 -33.45 37.64 -50.04
C THR A 679 -32.25 38.36 -49.41
N VAL A 680 -31.29 37.60 -48.90
CA VAL A 680 -29.99 38.12 -48.46
C VAL A 680 -28.92 37.66 -49.44
N ARG A 681 -28.15 38.60 -50.00
CA ARG A 681 -26.97 38.31 -50.82
C ARG A 681 -25.71 38.70 -50.06
N LEU A 682 -24.82 37.74 -49.83
CA LEU A 682 -23.49 37.96 -49.28
C LEU A 682 -22.46 37.69 -50.39
N ASP A 683 -21.82 38.73 -50.90
CA ASP A 683 -20.77 38.67 -51.93
C ASP A 683 -19.39 38.58 -51.25
N GLY A 684 -18.71 37.44 -51.41
CA GLY A 684 -17.59 37.10 -50.55
C GLY A 684 -17.02 35.72 -50.85
N ASN A 685 -16.76 35.48 -52.14
CA ASN A 685 -16.29 34.23 -52.74
C ASN A 685 -15.39 33.38 -51.81
N ALA A 686 -16.00 32.36 -51.19
CA ALA A 686 -15.42 31.30 -50.36
C ALA A 686 -15.15 31.56 -48.86
N HIS A 687 -15.52 32.71 -48.27
CA HIS A 687 -15.20 32.96 -46.85
C HIS A 687 -16.32 32.74 -45.82
N PHE A 688 -17.59 33.07 -46.15
CA PHE A 688 -18.73 32.80 -45.27
C PHE A 688 -19.30 31.38 -45.45
N ALA A 689 -19.48 30.66 -44.36
CA ALA A 689 -20.14 29.35 -44.33
C ALA A 689 -21.14 29.25 -43.18
N LEU A 690 -22.23 28.50 -43.38
CA LEU A 690 -23.20 28.19 -42.33
C LEU A 690 -22.52 27.33 -41.25
N SER A 691 -22.26 27.91 -40.08
CA SER A 691 -21.62 27.19 -38.96
C SER A 691 -22.63 26.66 -37.94
N HIS A 692 -23.72 27.39 -37.69
CA HIS A 692 -24.76 26.99 -36.74
C HIS A 692 -26.17 27.25 -37.29
N PRO A 693 -26.85 26.23 -37.87
CA PRO A 693 -28.26 26.35 -38.25
C PRO A 693 -29.17 26.32 -37.01
N GLY A 694 -30.26 27.10 -37.04
CA GLY A 694 -31.32 27.08 -36.03
C GLY A 694 -30.89 27.58 -34.63
N TYR A 695 -29.94 28.51 -34.56
CA TYR A 695 -29.52 29.14 -33.30
C TYR A 695 -30.65 30.04 -32.74
N VAL A 696 -31.15 29.72 -31.55
CA VAL A 696 -32.14 30.56 -30.85
C VAL A 696 -31.41 31.62 -30.02
N ASP A 697 -31.59 32.91 -30.34
CA ASP A 697 -31.05 33.98 -29.49
C ASP A 697 -31.92 34.15 -28.23
N GLY A 698 -31.32 33.86 -27.07
CA GLY A 698 -31.97 33.98 -25.77
C GLY A 698 -32.35 35.43 -25.37
N LYS A 699 -31.97 36.46 -26.13
CA LYS A 699 -32.35 37.86 -25.86
C LYS A 699 -33.64 38.31 -26.57
N ASP A 700 -33.90 37.86 -27.79
CA ASP A 700 -35.08 38.27 -28.56
C ASP A 700 -36.01 37.11 -28.99
N GLY A 701 -35.57 35.86 -28.83
CA GLY A 701 -36.34 34.66 -29.16
C GLY A 701 -36.42 34.35 -30.65
N THR A 702 -35.77 35.13 -31.52
CA THR A 702 -35.64 34.83 -32.94
C THR A 702 -34.72 33.62 -33.14
N THR A 703 -35.04 32.78 -34.11
CA THR A 703 -34.19 31.67 -34.54
C THR A 703 -33.40 32.12 -35.76
N TYR A 704 -32.08 31.94 -35.76
CA TYR A 704 -31.18 32.40 -36.80
C TYR A 704 -30.35 31.25 -37.36
N ASP A 705 -30.03 31.31 -38.64
CA ASP A 705 -28.92 30.58 -39.23
C ASP A 705 -27.67 31.45 -39.18
N VAL A 706 -26.62 30.95 -38.53
CA VAL A 706 -25.37 31.69 -38.29
C VAL A 706 -24.33 31.34 -39.35
N TYR A 707 -23.92 32.36 -40.09
CA TYR A 707 -22.86 32.31 -41.10
C TYR A 707 -21.59 32.92 -40.53
N GLU A 708 -20.50 32.17 -40.57
CA GLU A 708 -19.20 32.55 -40.00
C GLU A 708 -18.19 32.77 -41.11
N ASN A 709 -17.45 33.88 -41.03
CA ASN A 709 -16.34 34.17 -41.92
C ASN A 709 -15.07 33.44 -41.45
N SER A 710 -14.69 32.40 -42.19
CA SER A 710 -13.51 31.58 -41.95
C SER A 710 -12.16 32.33 -41.94
N SER A 711 -12.09 33.56 -42.46
CA SER A 711 -10.85 34.36 -42.54
C SER A 711 -10.64 35.28 -41.34
N ASN A 712 -11.73 35.78 -40.73
CA ASN A 712 -11.69 36.85 -39.74
C ASN A 712 -12.59 36.65 -38.51
N GLY A 713 -13.44 35.62 -38.48
CA GLY A 713 -14.31 35.26 -37.34
C GLY A 713 -15.63 36.04 -37.26
N THR A 714 -15.93 36.93 -38.21
CA THR A 714 -17.16 37.74 -38.20
C THR A 714 -18.40 36.86 -38.40
N LEU A 715 -19.44 37.13 -37.60
CA LEU A 715 -20.68 36.35 -37.59
C LEU A 715 -21.86 37.15 -38.17
N VAL A 716 -22.56 36.58 -39.14
CA VAL A 716 -23.83 37.08 -39.66
C VAL A 716 -24.93 36.13 -39.23
N TYR A 717 -25.88 36.66 -38.44
CA TYR A 717 -27.07 35.94 -37.99
C TYR A 717 -28.22 36.32 -38.91
N ILE A 718 -28.65 35.40 -39.77
CA ILE A 718 -29.77 35.61 -40.69
C ILE A 718 -30.99 34.89 -40.12
N ASP A 719 -32.15 35.55 -40.07
CA ASP A 719 -33.39 34.95 -39.56
C ASP A 719 -33.70 33.65 -40.32
N HIS A 720 -33.95 32.57 -39.57
CA HIS A 720 -34.13 31.23 -40.11
C HIS A 720 -35.39 31.12 -40.99
N ASP A 721 -36.34 32.04 -40.84
CA ASP A 721 -37.51 32.11 -41.70
C ASP A 721 -37.18 32.64 -43.12
N ILE A 722 -36.01 33.27 -43.37
CA ILE A 722 -35.58 33.77 -44.70
C ILE A 722 -35.06 32.62 -45.58
N ASN A 723 -35.86 32.18 -46.55
CA ASN A 723 -35.54 31.02 -47.39
C ASN A 723 -34.50 31.29 -48.50
N ASN A 724 -34.20 32.55 -48.85
CA ASN A 724 -33.34 32.88 -50.00
C ASN A 724 -32.03 33.57 -49.56
N VAL A 725 -31.18 32.83 -48.83
CA VAL A 725 -29.78 33.25 -48.61
C VAL A 725 -28.93 32.82 -49.81
N ILE A 726 -28.27 33.78 -50.45
CA ILE A 726 -27.40 33.58 -51.61
C ILE A 726 -25.98 34.01 -51.24
N LEU A 727 -25.07 33.04 -51.16
CA LEU A 727 -23.64 33.28 -51.08
C LEU A 727 -23.09 33.38 -52.51
N ILE A 728 -22.37 34.47 -52.82
CA ILE A 728 -21.89 34.83 -54.18
C ILE A 728 -20.36 34.83 -54.25
#